data_AF-A0A2N9MJB0-F1
#
_entry.id   AF-A0A2N9MJB0-F1
#
_cell.length_a   1.000
_cell.length_b   1.000
_cell.length_c   1.000
_cell.angle_alpha   90.00
_cell.angle_beta   90.00
_cell.angle_gamma   90.00
#
_symmetry.space_group_name_H-M   'P 1'
#
loop_
_entity.id
_entity.type
_entity.pdbx_description
1 polymer ?
#
loop_
_entity_poly.entity_id
_entity_poly.type
_entity_poly.pdbx_seq_one_letter_code
_entity_poly.pdbx_strand_id
1 'polypeptide(L)'
;MAITNSERVGKALDLLNTGLRPYVERELKATYKDRWVDTARPSFPEWQHTGKEGKGLNWDTQALLQVMCELWNDCFKKILGPSDRNLAFELRDVRNKWAHQKAFTTDDAYRAIDSVSRLLAAVSAAEVEAVEQMKAEILRVKFEEQLRTQKRKESSIAVEGKPATGLRPWREIVTPHPDVASGRYQQAEFAADLWQVYLGEGSDEYKDPVEFYRRTFITEGLQKLLANALQRLAGKAGDPVVELQTNFGGGKTHSMLALWHLFAGVPAGQLSGLETVTKMAGVSQPPKIRRAVLVGNRMSPADLHKKPDGTVVRTMWGELAWQLGGKEGYAMVRSADEKAVSPGDSLRLLFNKYSPCLILIDEWVAYARQLYNKSDLPAGDFDAHFTFAQTLSESAKLADKTLLVVSIPSSQNEIGGEGGLAALERLKNVIERVETSWRPASVEEGFEIVRRRLFQPITDPELFTARDAVVKAFADEYRKFAQEFPSEAGKSEYERRMKAAYPIHPELFDRLYNDWSTLDKFQRTRGVLRLMSAVIHALWEREDKGLMILPASVPVDAPAVQSELTRYLPPVWDPIIEKDIDGPHSLPLRIDRENPMLGRYSAARRVARTLYLGSAPTQDATKKGLEDRQIKLGCVQPGETSGTFGDALRKLADQATYLYVDGSRYWYATQPSVNRLAEERAERYHPEDVTEEIRRRLAEEAKHRGDFSRVHSCPAGPSDVVDEPEAKLVILSPDHPHSAKTDSSAGRQAAAEILNRGSAGRNCGNMLVFLAADKTRFVDLDKAVRSYLAWKSIEEQTKSLNLDQFQTSQVEQRLISSDQAVKGRIPETYVWLLAPGQKRPEPGQPFPAVEWEEFRLQGQGWLAERASKKLENNLLYTSMAGTVLRFEIDQVPLWRGNLRREAVGG
;
A
#
# COMPACT_ATOMS: atom_id res chain seq x y z
N MET A 1 -16.98 -19.78 -12.53
CA MET A 1 -15.75 -19.34 -13.22
C MET A 1 -16.15 -18.42 -14.36
N ALA A 2 -15.50 -17.26 -14.52
CA ALA A 2 -15.79 -16.36 -15.62
C ALA A 2 -15.22 -16.94 -16.93
N ILE A 3 -16.01 -17.00 -18.00
CA ILE A 3 -15.58 -17.47 -19.32
C ILE A 3 -14.57 -16.46 -19.89
N THR A 4 -13.41 -16.94 -20.34
CA THR A 4 -12.35 -16.11 -20.94
C THR A 4 -12.71 -15.65 -22.36
N ASN A 5 -12.09 -14.58 -22.85
CA ASN A 5 -12.30 -14.09 -24.23
C ASN A 5 -11.96 -15.15 -25.28
N SER A 6 -10.91 -15.95 -25.06
CA SER A 6 -10.54 -17.05 -25.96
C SER A 6 -11.61 -18.16 -25.99
N GLU A 7 -12.20 -18.48 -24.83
CA GLU A 7 -13.30 -19.45 -24.76
C GLU A 7 -14.58 -18.92 -25.43
N ARG A 8 -14.88 -17.61 -25.34
CA ARG A 8 -16.00 -16.98 -26.06
C ARG A 8 -15.81 -17.07 -27.57
N VAL A 9 -14.61 -16.76 -28.07
CA VAL A 9 -14.27 -16.89 -29.49
C VAL A 9 -14.37 -18.34 -29.96
N GLY A 10 -13.87 -19.29 -29.16
CA GLY A 10 -13.99 -20.73 -29.45
C GLY A 10 -15.44 -21.17 -29.62
N LYS A 11 -16.31 -20.83 -28.67
CA LYS A 11 -17.75 -21.14 -28.76
C LYS A 11 -18.41 -20.51 -29.99
N ALA A 12 -18.04 -19.29 -30.35
CA ALA A 12 -18.57 -18.63 -31.55
C ALA A 12 -18.10 -19.34 -32.83
N LEU A 13 -16.86 -19.83 -32.88
CA LEU A 13 -16.34 -20.61 -34.01
C LEU A 13 -16.99 -22.00 -34.11
N ASP A 14 -17.42 -22.61 -33.01
CA ASP A 14 -18.20 -23.86 -33.01
C ASP A 14 -19.62 -23.65 -33.56
N LEU A 15 -20.27 -22.55 -33.18
CA LEU A 15 -21.57 -22.15 -33.74
C LEU A 15 -21.44 -21.79 -35.23
N LEU A 16 -20.35 -21.12 -35.61
CA LEU A 16 -20.03 -20.83 -37.01
C LEU A 16 -19.94 -22.12 -37.83
N ASN A 17 -19.24 -23.14 -37.31
CA ASN A 17 -19.13 -24.44 -37.98
C ASN A 17 -20.51 -25.08 -38.20
N THR A 18 -21.29 -25.14 -37.12
CA THR A 18 -22.61 -25.77 -37.12
C THR A 18 -23.55 -25.10 -38.12
N GLY A 19 -23.58 -23.77 -38.16
CA GLY A 19 -24.48 -23.02 -39.02
C GLY A 19 -24.02 -22.89 -40.47
N LEU A 20 -22.72 -22.82 -40.75
CA LEU A 20 -22.21 -22.73 -42.13
C LEU A 20 -22.22 -24.06 -42.87
N ARG A 21 -22.01 -25.17 -42.17
CA ARG A 21 -21.81 -26.48 -42.82
C ARG A 21 -22.97 -26.90 -43.72
N PRO A 22 -24.25 -26.84 -43.31
CA PRO A 22 -25.37 -27.23 -44.17
C PRO A 22 -25.46 -26.39 -45.45
N TYR A 23 -25.17 -25.09 -45.34
CA TYR A 23 -25.13 -24.17 -46.47
C TYR A 23 -24.00 -24.54 -47.45
N VAL A 24 -22.78 -24.71 -46.93
CA VAL A 24 -21.61 -25.06 -47.74
C VAL A 24 -21.81 -26.38 -48.49
N GLU A 25 -22.29 -27.43 -47.82
CA GLU A 25 -22.56 -28.71 -48.47
C GLU A 25 -23.66 -28.60 -49.53
N ARG A 26 -24.73 -27.83 -49.29
CA ARG A 26 -25.82 -27.62 -50.24
C ARG A 26 -25.33 -26.94 -51.52
N GLU A 27 -24.56 -25.85 -51.40
CA GLU A 27 -24.07 -25.11 -52.57
C GLU A 27 -23.05 -25.91 -53.38
N LEU A 28 -22.19 -26.70 -52.70
CA LEU A 28 -21.26 -27.60 -53.37
C LEU A 28 -22.00 -28.71 -54.12
N LYS A 29 -23.02 -29.34 -53.52
CA LYS A 29 -23.86 -30.35 -54.19
C LYS A 29 -24.64 -29.75 -55.37
N ALA A 30 -25.16 -28.54 -55.22
CA ALA A 30 -25.89 -27.84 -56.28
C ALA A 30 -24.99 -27.50 -57.48
N THR A 31 -23.75 -27.05 -57.22
CA THR A 31 -22.82 -26.62 -58.26
C THR A 31 -22.08 -27.79 -58.93
N TYR A 32 -21.62 -28.76 -58.15
CA TYR A 32 -20.73 -29.83 -58.64
C TYR A 32 -21.38 -31.22 -58.70
N LYS A 33 -22.66 -31.35 -58.30
CA LYS A 33 -23.42 -32.61 -58.31
C LYS A 33 -22.64 -33.74 -57.63
N ASP A 34 -22.50 -34.91 -58.24
CA ASP A 34 -21.85 -36.08 -57.65
C ASP A 34 -20.35 -35.89 -57.37
N ARG A 35 -19.70 -34.89 -57.99
CA ARG A 35 -18.26 -34.59 -57.83
C ARG A 35 -17.94 -33.56 -56.75
N TRP A 36 -18.93 -33.14 -55.97
CA TRP A 36 -18.76 -32.08 -54.97
C TRP A 36 -17.72 -32.43 -53.89
N VAL A 37 -17.64 -33.71 -53.49
CA VAL A 37 -16.65 -34.21 -52.52
C VAL A 37 -15.23 -34.14 -53.10
N ASP A 38 -15.05 -34.55 -54.35
CA ASP A 38 -13.74 -34.53 -55.01
C ASP A 38 -13.25 -33.11 -55.29
N THR A 39 -14.19 -32.16 -55.42
CA THR A 39 -13.88 -30.74 -55.65
C THR A 39 -13.54 -30.01 -54.35
N ALA A 40 -14.15 -30.39 -53.23
CA ALA A 40 -13.83 -29.83 -51.92
C ALA A 40 -12.55 -30.42 -51.33
N ARG A 41 -12.20 -31.68 -51.67
CA ARG A 41 -11.07 -32.43 -51.11
C ARG A 41 -9.72 -31.68 -51.16
N PRO A 42 -9.33 -30.99 -52.25
CA PRO A 42 -8.05 -30.26 -52.32
C PRO A 42 -7.91 -29.13 -51.30
N SER A 43 -9.01 -28.59 -50.79
CA SER A 43 -9.03 -27.51 -49.79
C SER A 43 -8.77 -27.99 -48.35
N PHE A 44 -8.66 -29.31 -48.13
CA PHE A 44 -8.35 -29.91 -46.83
C PHE A 44 -6.85 -30.19 -46.71
N PRO A 45 -6.23 -29.96 -45.55
CA PRO A 45 -4.89 -30.46 -45.26
C PRO A 45 -4.81 -32.00 -45.36
N GLU A 46 -3.68 -32.55 -45.81
CA GLU A 46 -3.50 -33.99 -46.10
C GLU A 46 -3.93 -34.91 -44.93
N TRP A 47 -3.72 -34.47 -43.69
CA TRP A 47 -4.05 -35.22 -42.46
C TRP A 47 -5.55 -35.24 -42.11
N GLN A 48 -6.40 -34.48 -42.80
CA GLN A 48 -7.86 -34.45 -42.63
C GLN A 48 -8.63 -35.26 -43.69
N HIS A 49 -7.96 -35.85 -44.69
CA HIS A 49 -8.61 -36.64 -45.74
C HIS A 49 -9.25 -37.95 -45.24
N THR A 50 -8.92 -38.41 -44.03
CA THR A 50 -9.46 -39.63 -43.41
C THR A 50 -10.26 -39.27 -42.16
N GLY A 51 -11.56 -39.04 -42.32
CA GLY A 51 -12.47 -39.00 -41.17
C GLY A 51 -12.40 -40.31 -40.37
N LYS A 52 -12.52 -40.22 -39.04
CA LYS A 52 -12.76 -41.38 -38.17
C LYS A 52 -13.96 -42.14 -38.76
N GLU A 53 -13.75 -43.39 -39.18
CA GLU A 53 -14.71 -44.30 -39.83
C GLU A 53 -14.89 -44.22 -41.36
N GLY A 54 -13.95 -43.63 -42.12
CA GLY A 54 -13.77 -43.98 -43.55
C GLY A 54 -14.93 -43.64 -44.51
N LYS A 55 -15.92 -42.87 -44.08
CA LYS A 55 -17.00 -42.32 -44.93
C LYS A 55 -17.29 -40.87 -44.56
N GLY A 56 -16.48 -39.93 -45.07
CA GLY A 56 -16.79 -38.50 -45.02
C GLY A 56 -15.57 -37.59 -44.86
N LEU A 57 -15.71 -36.33 -45.33
CA LEU A 57 -14.76 -35.24 -45.08
C LEU A 57 -14.93 -34.73 -43.64
N ASN A 58 -13.83 -34.46 -42.92
CA ASN A 58 -13.88 -33.89 -41.58
C ASN A 58 -14.04 -32.36 -41.64
N TRP A 59 -15.27 -31.89 -41.52
CA TRP A 59 -15.61 -30.46 -41.57
C TRP A 59 -15.31 -29.74 -40.26
N ASP A 60 -14.04 -29.44 -39.99
CA ASP A 60 -13.70 -28.47 -38.94
C ASP A 60 -13.87 -27.01 -39.44
N THR A 61 -13.84 -26.04 -38.53
CA THR A 61 -14.10 -24.63 -38.87
C THR A 61 -13.06 -24.07 -39.86
N GLN A 62 -11.83 -24.60 -39.84
CA GLN A 62 -10.80 -24.21 -40.80
C GLN A 62 -11.10 -24.72 -42.19
N ALA A 63 -11.46 -25.99 -42.33
CA ALA A 63 -11.80 -26.60 -43.59
C ALA A 63 -13.02 -25.92 -44.23
N LEU A 64 -14.05 -25.62 -43.45
CA LEU A 64 -15.23 -24.87 -43.93
C LEU A 64 -14.84 -23.50 -44.49
N LEU A 65 -14.08 -22.71 -43.74
CA LEU A 65 -13.66 -21.38 -44.16
C LEU A 65 -12.68 -21.42 -45.34
N GLN A 66 -11.79 -22.41 -45.39
CA GLN A 66 -10.84 -22.60 -46.49
C GLN A 66 -11.58 -22.94 -47.80
N VAL A 67 -12.52 -23.90 -47.75
CA VAL A 67 -13.36 -24.27 -48.91
C VAL A 67 -14.16 -23.06 -49.41
N MET A 68 -14.75 -22.28 -48.49
CA MET A 68 -15.46 -21.05 -48.86
C MET A 68 -14.53 -20.03 -49.54
N CYS A 69 -13.33 -19.81 -49.00
CA CYS A 69 -12.37 -18.85 -49.55
C CYS A 69 -11.82 -19.26 -50.93
N GLU A 70 -11.53 -20.55 -51.13
CA GLU A 70 -10.95 -21.07 -52.38
C GLU A 70 -12.00 -21.19 -53.49
N LEU A 71 -13.18 -21.74 -53.20
CA LEU A 71 -14.26 -21.93 -54.17
C LEU A 71 -15.22 -20.74 -54.22
N TRP A 72 -14.79 -19.56 -53.75
CA TRP A 72 -15.64 -18.38 -53.64
C TRP A 72 -16.25 -17.99 -54.99
N ASN A 73 -15.42 -17.83 -56.02
CA ASN A 73 -15.85 -17.35 -57.34
C ASN A 73 -16.75 -18.37 -58.06
N ASP A 74 -16.47 -19.65 -57.87
CA ASP A 74 -17.10 -20.73 -58.63
C ASP A 74 -18.40 -21.23 -57.97
N CYS A 75 -18.48 -21.18 -56.64
CA CYS A 75 -19.58 -21.73 -55.86
C CYS A 75 -20.38 -20.66 -55.10
N PHE A 76 -19.72 -19.82 -54.30
CA PHE A 76 -20.41 -19.02 -53.27
C PHE A 76 -20.80 -17.59 -53.70
N LYS A 77 -20.14 -17.02 -54.71
CA LYS A 77 -20.39 -15.66 -55.25
C LYS A 77 -21.81 -15.47 -55.82
N LYS A 78 -22.51 -16.57 -56.12
CA LYS A 78 -23.89 -16.53 -56.66
C LYS A 78 -24.91 -16.02 -55.64
N ILE A 79 -24.65 -16.23 -54.35
CA ILE A 79 -25.56 -15.91 -53.25
C ILE A 79 -24.93 -14.91 -52.28
N LEU A 80 -23.62 -15.03 -52.00
CA LEU A 80 -22.89 -14.18 -51.06
C LEU A 80 -22.13 -13.05 -51.77
N GLY A 81 -22.13 -11.87 -51.17
CA GLY A 81 -21.54 -10.65 -51.72
C GLY A 81 -20.05 -10.47 -51.38
N PRO A 82 -19.39 -9.43 -51.93
CA PRO A 82 -17.98 -9.12 -51.63
C PRO A 82 -17.70 -8.88 -50.14
N SER A 83 -18.66 -8.34 -49.39
CA SER A 83 -18.51 -8.11 -47.94
C SER A 83 -18.46 -9.42 -47.15
N ASP A 84 -19.28 -10.41 -47.53
CA ASP A 84 -19.31 -11.73 -46.87
C ASP A 84 -18.01 -12.49 -47.14
N ARG A 85 -17.42 -12.28 -48.33
CA ARG A 85 -16.09 -12.79 -48.65
C ARG A 85 -15.08 -12.30 -47.63
N ASN A 86 -15.03 -10.99 -47.40
CA ASN A 86 -14.07 -10.40 -46.46
C ASN A 86 -14.25 -10.96 -45.04
N LEU A 87 -15.50 -11.21 -44.61
CA LEU A 87 -15.78 -11.85 -43.32
C LEU A 87 -15.24 -13.28 -43.26
N ALA A 88 -15.38 -14.08 -44.32
CA ALA A 88 -14.82 -15.43 -44.38
C ALA A 88 -13.27 -15.44 -44.27
N PHE A 89 -12.59 -14.50 -44.94
CA PHE A 89 -11.14 -14.33 -44.81
C PHE A 89 -10.73 -13.89 -43.41
N GLU A 90 -11.43 -12.92 -42.82
CA GLU A 90 -11.18 -12.44 -41.46
C GLU A 90 -11.36 -13.58 -40.43
N LEU A 91 -12.45 -14.34 -40.54
CA LEU A 91 -12.76 -15.44 -39.61
C LEU A 91 -11.75 -16.59 -39.71
N ARG A 92 -11.16 -16.81 -40.90
CA ARG A 92 -10.06 -17.77 -41.06
C ARG A 92 -8.83 -17.33 -40.26
N ASP A 93 -8.50 -16.05 -40.30
CA ASP A 93 -7.37 -15.50 -39.53
C ASP A 93 -7.66 -15.51 -38.02
N VAL A 94 -8.90 -15.21 -37.62
CA VAL A 94 -9.36 -15.32 -36.22
C VAL A 94 -9.23 -16.76 -35.71
N ARG A 95 -9.71 -17.74 -36.48
CA ARG A 95 -9.57 -19.16 -36.11
C ARG A 95 -8.11 -19.57 -35.99
N ASN A 96 -7.25 -19.14 -36.90
CA ASN A 96 -5.80 -19.40 -36.82
C ASN A 96 -5.18 -18.80 -35.55
N LYS A 97 -5.52 -17.56 -35.20
CA LYS A 97 -5.07 -16.93 -33.94
C LYS A 97 -5.53 -17.71 -32.71
N TRP A 98 -6.79 -18.16 -32.71
CA TRP A 98 -7.37 -18.96 -31.64
C TRP A 98 -6.70 -20.33 -31.48
N ALA A 99 -6.45 -21.04 -32.59
CA ALA A 99 -5.77 -22.34 -32.57
C ALA A 99 -4.32 -22.27 -32.05
N HIS A 100 -3.64 -21.14 -32.26
CA HIS A 100 -2.30 -20.87 -31.71
C HIS A 100 -2.31 -20.30 -30.29
N GLN A 101 -3.45 -20.34 -29.59
CA GLN A 101 -3.61 -19.88 -28.21
C GLN A 101 -3.19 -18.41 -27.99
N LYS A 102 -3.32 -17.56 -29.02
CA LYS A 102 -3.06 -16.12 -28.88
C LYS A 102 -4.16 -15.47 -28.03
N ALA A 103 -3.77 -14.50 -27.20
CA ALA A 103 -4.73 -13.77 -26.37
C ALA A 103 -5.66 -12.88 -27.23
N PHE A 104 -6.93 -12.80 -26.83
CA PHE A 104 -7.93 -11.90 -27.42
C PHE A 104 -8.30 -10.80 -26.43
N THR A 105 -8.20 -9.54 -26.86
CA THR A 105 -8.78 -8.41 -26.11
C THR A 105 -10.31 -8.48 -26.17
N THR A 106 -11.01 -7.76 -25.29
CA THR A 106 -12.48 -7.69 -25.30
C THR A 106 -12.99 -7.15 -26.65
N ASP A 107 -12.26 -6.21 -27.26
CA ASP A 107 -12.58 -5.66 -28.59
C ASP A 107 -12.33 -6.66 -29.72
N ASP A 108 -11.21 -7.40 -29.69
CA ASP A 108 -10.93 -8.43 -30.69
C ASP A 108 -11.95 -9.57 -30.63
N ALA A 109 -12.33 -9.99 -29.41
CA ALA A 109 -13.34 -11.01 -29.21
C ALA A 109 -14.73 -10.53 -29.65
N TYR A 110 -15.09 -9.27 -29.38
CA TYR A 110 -16.33 -8.68 -29.89
C TYR A 110 -16.34 -8.64 -31.42
N ARG A 111 -15.23 -8.21 -32.05
CA ARG A 111 -15.11 -8.17 -33.50
C ARG A 111 -15.25 -9.55 -34.13
N ALA A 112 -14.60 -10.56 -33.54
CA ALA A 112 -14.71 -11.94 -33.98
C ALA A 112 -16.17 -12.45 -33.93
N ILE A 113 -16.86 -12.23 -32.81
CA ILE A 113 -18.26 -12.66 -32.63
C ILE A 113 -19.20 -11.90 -33.58
N ASP A 114 -19.00 -10.60 -33.80
CA ASP A 114 -19.76 -9.80 -34.78
C ASP A 114 -19.56 -10.34 -36.21
N SER A 115 -18.32 -10.65 -36.59
CA SER A 115 -18.00 -11.22 -37.90
C SER A 115 -18.65 -12.60 -38.09
N VAL A 116 -18.67 -13.46 -37.05
CA VAL A 116 -19.40 -14.74 -37.06
C VAL A 116 -20.89 -14.52 -37.30
N SER A 117 -21.51 -13.63 -36.51
CA SER A 117 -22.94 -13.35 -36.59
C SER A 117 -23.35 -12.89 -37.99
N ARG A 118 -22.61 -11.92 -38.56
CA ARG A 118 -22.89 -11.38 -39.89
C ARG A 118 -22.80 -12.44 -40.98
N LEU A 119 -21.79 -13.31 -40.91
CA LEU A 119 -21.62 -14.36 -41.92
C LEU A 119 -22.70 -15.44 -41.80
N LEU A 120 -23.09 -15.81 -40.58
CA LEU A 120 -24.21 -16.73 -40.34
C LEU A 120 -25.55 -16.13 -40.78
N ALA A 121 -25.75 -14.83 -40.57
CA ALA A 121 -26.95 -14.12 -41.02
C ALA A 121 -27.04 -14.09 -42.56
N ALA A 122 -25.92 -13.90 -43.25
CA ALA A 122 -25.86 -13.91 -44.71
C ALA A 122 -26.30 -15.25 -45.32
N VAL A 123 -26.13 -16.36 -44.60
CA VAL A 123 -26.59 -17.70 -45.01
C VAL A 123 -27.91 -18.13 -44.39
N SER A 124 -28.55 -17.26 -43.60
CA SER A 124 -29.79 -17.55 -42.86
C SER A 124 -29.68 -18.78 -41.93
N ALA A 125 -28.55 -18.93 -41.23
CA ALA A 125 -28.34 -20.00 -40.27
C ALA A 125 -29.15 -19.78 -38.97
N ALA A 126 -29.57 -20.87 -38.30
CA ALA A 126 -30.36 -20.80 -37.07
C ALA A 126 -29.53 -20.34 -35.86
N GLU A 127 -28.22 -20.56 -35.92
CA GLU A 127 -27.25 -20.28 -34.86
C GLU A 127 -26.99 -18.77 -34.67
N VAL A 128 -27.48 -17.91 -35.57
CA VAL A 128 -27.34 -16.45 -35.49
C VAL A 128 -27.86 -15.91 -34.16
N GLU A 129 -29.00 -16.41 -33.68
CA GLU A 129 -29.60 -15.94 -32.43
C GLU A 129 -28.71 -16.19 -31.22
N ALA A 130 -28.08 -17.37 -31.15
CA ALA A 130 -27.15 -17.72 -30.08
C ALA A 130 -25.87 -16.84 -30.13
N VAL A 131 -25.37 -16.54 -31.33
CA VAL A 131 -24.19 -15.67 -31.49
C VAL A 131 -24.52 -14.21 -31.17
N GLU A 132 -25.70 -13.72 -31.51
CA GLU A 132 -26.17 -12.37 -31.12
C GLU A 132 -26.36 -12.24 -29.60
N GLN A 133 -26.79 -13.29 -28.91
CA GLN A 133 -26.79 -13.31 -27.43
C GLN A 133 -25.36 -13.20 -26.87
N MET A 134 -24.41 -13.96 -27.40
CA MET A 134 -23.00 -13.87 -27.00
C MET A 134 -22.40 -12.48 -27.26
N LYS A 135 -22.81 -11.83 -28.35
CA LYS A 135 -22.42 -10.46 -28.71
C LYS A 135 -23.00 -9.43 -27.72
N ALA A 136 -24.24 -9.58 -27.29
CA ALA A 136 -24.85 -8.72 -26.28
C ALA A 136 -24.15 -8.88 -24.92
N GLU A 137 -23.77 -10.10 -24.53
CA GLU A 137 -23.02 -10.35 -23.30
C GLU A 137 -21.65 -9.68 -23.29
N ILE A 138 -20.87 -9.80 -24.38
CA ILE A 138 -19.54 -9.21 -24.42
C ILE A 138 -19.60 -7.67 -24.50
N LEU A 139 -20.64 -7.10 -25.11
CA LEU A 139 -20.93 -5.67 -25.03
C LEU A 139 -21.20 -5.22 -23.59
N ARG A 140 -21.97 -5.99 -22.82
CA ARG A 140 -22.21 -5.69 -21.41
C ARG A 140 -20.92 -5.73 -20.59
N VAL A 141 -20.07 -6.74 -20.80
CA VAL A 141 -18.73 -6.80 -20.16
C VAL A 141 -17.90 -5.58 -20.52
N LYS A 142 -17.90 -5.17 -21.80
CA LYS A 142 -17.20 -3.96 -22.27
C LYS A 142 -17.74 -2.69 -21.60
N PHE A 143 -19.06 -2.55 -21.48
CA PHE A 143 -19.68 -1.42 -20.79
C PHE A 143 -19.36 -1.42 -19.30
N GLU A 144 -19.34 -2.58 -18.63
CA GLU A 144 -18.94 -2.70 -17.22
C GLU A 144 -17.44 -2.39 -17.02
N GLU A 145 -16.56 -2.80 -17.94
CA GLU A 145 -15.14 -2.42 -17.97
C GLU A 145 -14.97 -0.91 -18.19
N GLN A 146 -15.70 -0.32 -19.14
CA GLN A 146 -15.68 1.11 -19.41
C GLN A 146 -16.23 1.92 -18.23
N LEU A 147 -17.35 1.52 -17.62
CA LEU A 147 -17.90 2.15 -16.42
C LEU A 147 -16.97 2.02 -15.22
N ARG A 148 -16.28 0.88 -15.05
CA ARG A 148 -15.25 0.72 -14.03
C ARG A 148 -14.06 1.63 -14.29
N THR A 149 -13.65 1.78 -15.54
CA THR A 149 -12.53 2.65 -15.95
C THR A 149 -12.89 4.14 -15.80
N GLN A 150 -14.14 4.50 -16.09
CA GLN A 150 -14.68 5.85 -16.00
C GLN A 150 -14.96 6.23 -14.54
N LYS A 151 -15.56 5.35 -13.74
CA LYS A 151 -15.66 5.51 -12.28
C LYS A 151 -14.30 5.55 -11.62
N ARG A 152 -13.31 4.76 -12.10
CA ARG A 152 -11.92 4.89 -11.67
C ARG A 152 -11.39 6.28 -11.99
N LYS A 153 -11.52 6.78 -13.23
CA LYS A 153 -11.14 8.15 -13.62
C LYS A 153 -11.81 9.25 -12.78
N GLU A 154 -13.09 9.11 -12.47
CA GLU A 154 -13.86 10.07 -11.66
C GLU A 154 -13.51 10.01 -10.16
N SER A 155 -13.11 8.84 -9.66
CA SER A 155 -12.57 8.66 -8.28
C SER A 155 -11.06 8.95 -8.17
N SER A 156 -10.34 8.96 -9.30
CA SER A 156 -8.89 9.10 -9.42
C SER A 156 -8.51 10.45 -10.01
N ILE A 157 -9.04 11.55 -9.46
CA ILE A 157 -8.40 12.84 -9.64
C ILE A 157 -6.98 12.66 -9.09
N ALA A 158 -5.99 12.64 -9.99
CA ALA A 158 -4.58 12.65 -9.62
C ALA A 158 -4.41 13.76 -8.60
N VAL A 159 -3.72 13.47 -7.50
CA VAL A 159 -3.51 14.37 -6.37
C VAL A 159 -3.24 15.79 -6.88
N GLU A 160 -4.27 16.65 -6.90
CA GLU A 160 -4.19 17.94 -7.60
C GLU A 160 -3.22 18.82 -6.83
N GLY A 161 -2.04 19.05 -7.40
CA GLY A 161 -1.15 20.13 -7.01
C GLY A 161 -1.14 21.15 -8.13
N LYS A 162 -1.27 22.43 -7.80
CA LYS A 162 -0.80 23.52 -8.69
C LYS A 162 0.59 23.90 -8.17
N PRO A 163 1.67 23.21 -8.59
CA PRO A 163 3.01 23.62 -8.22
C PRO A 163 3.31 25.03 -8.72
N ALA A 164 4.37 25.65 -8.19
CA ALA A 164 4.77 27.01 -8.53
C ALA A 164 4.70 27.28 -10.05
N THR A 165 4.04 28.38 -10.42
CA THR A 165 3.86 28.80 -11.81
C THR A 165 5.20 28.98 -12.51
N GLY A 166 5.36 28.33 -13.67
CA GLY A 166 6.57 28.43 -14.51
C GLY A 166 7.52 27.23 -14.43
N LEU A 167 7.29 26.28 -13.52
CA LEU A 167 8.04 25.01 -13.48
C LEU A 167 7.31 23.91 -14.27
N ARG A 168 8.07 23.11 -15.02
CA ARG A 168 7.51 21.99 -15.80
C ARG A 168 7.34 20.75 -14.90
N PRO A 169 6.22 20.01 -15.02
CA PRO A 169 6.04 18.70 -14.40
C PRO A 169 7.14 17.71 -14.79
N TRP A 170 7.39 16.71 -13.95
CA TRP A 170 8.45 15.74 -14.21
C TRP A 170 8.26 15.00 -15.53
N ARG A 171 7.01 14.69 -15.88
CA ARG A 171 6.64 13.96 -17.10
C ARG A 171 6.94 14.73 -18.40
N GLU A 172 7.10 16.05 -18.32
CA GLU A 172 7.51 16.89 -19.46
C GLU A 172 9.04 17.02 -19.57
N ILE A 173 9.78 16.59 -18.54
CA ILE A 173 11.24 16.71 -18.47
C ILE A 173 11.93 15.37 -18.74
N VAL A 174 11.34 14.26 -18.29
CA VAL A 174 11.93 12.93 -18.43
C VAL A 174 10.89 11.89 -18.80
N THR A 175 11.25 11.03 -19.76
CA THR A 175 10.36 10.03 -20.33
C THR A 175 10.70 8.65 -19.76
N PRO A 176 9.72 7.90 -19.20
CA PRO A 176 9.95 6.51 -18.82
C PRO A 176 10.29 5.65 -20.05
N HIS A 177 11.00 4.53 -19.85
CA HIS A 177 11.23 3.59 -20.95
C HIS A 177 9.90 3.00 -21.47
N PRO A 178 9.81 2.58 -22.75
CA PRO A 178 8.55 2.15 -23.35
C PRO A 178 7.89 0.93 -22.67
N ASP A 179 8.71 0.03 -22.13
CA ASP A 179 8.30 -1.13 -21.32
C ASP A 179 7.61 -0.71 -20.00
N VAL A 180 8.18 0.27 -19.29
CA VAL A 180 7.60 0.88 -18.09
C VAL A 180 6.34 1.68 -18.43
N ALA A 181 6.42 2.55 -19.44
CA ALA A 181 5.31 3.42 -19.85
C ALA A 181 4.06 2.61 -20.27
N SER A 182 4.25 1.50 -20.99
CA SER A 182 3.17 0.65 -21.49
C SER A 182 2.64 -0.36 -20.47
N GLY A 183 3.21 -0.43 -19.26
CA GLY A 183 2.80 -1.38 -18.23
C GLY A 183 3.15 -2.83 -18.55
N ARG A 184 3.93 -3.08 -19.61
CA ARG A 184 4.32 -4.43 -20.06
C ARG A 184 5.63 -4.90 -19.44
N TYR A 185 5.96 -4.43 -18.24
CA TYR A 185 7.13 -4.91 -17.52
C TYR A 185 6.85 -6.32 -16.99
N GLN A 186 7.51 -7.34 -17.54
CA GLN A 186 7.33 -8.70 -17.05
C GLN A 186 8.20 -8.93 -15.81
N GLN A 187 7.68 -9.65 -14.81
CA GLN A 187 8.45 -9.98 -13.59
C GLN A 187 9.79 -10.67 -13.87
N ALA A 188 9.91 -11.35 -15.03
CA ALA A 188 11.10 -12.02 -15.51
C ALA A 188 12.14 -11.07 -16.14
N GLU A 189 11.74 -9.91 -16.68
CA GLU A 189 12.64 -8.99 -17.37
C GLU A 189 13.65 -8.35 -16.42
N PHE A 190 13.30 -8.10 -15.14
CA PHE A 190 14.29 -7.57 -14.17
C PHE A 190 15.23 -8.62 -13.57
N ALA A 191 15.12 -9.89 -13.98
CA ALA A 191 16.03 -10.94 -13.55
C ALA A 191 17.11 -11.14 -14.63
N ALA A 192 18.31 -10.65 -14.34
CA ALA A 192 19.47 -10.96 -15.16
C ALA A 192 19.71 -12.48 -15.15
N ASP A 193 19.79 -13.10 -16.33
CA ASP A 193 20.10 -14.54 -16.47
C ASP A 193 21.35 -14.69 -17.37
N LEU A 194 22.48 -14.99 -16.73
CA LEU A 194 23.77 -15.18 -17.42
C LEU A 194 23.73 -16.36 -18.40
N TRP A 195 22.92 -17.39 -18.12
CA TRP A 195 22.82 -18.57 -18.98
C TRP A 195 22.08 -18.24 -20.29
N GLN A 196 20.97 -17.50 -20.22
CA GLN A 196 20.26 -17.06 -21.43
C GLN A 196 21.15 -16.21 -22.32
N VAL A 197 21.88 -15.25 -21.74
CA VAL A 197 22.80 -14.39 -22.50
C VAL A 197 23.95 -15.20 -23.10
N TYR A 198 24.47 -16.20 -22.39
CA TYR A 198 25.47 -17.13 -22.92
C TYR A 198 24.95 -17.90 -24.16
N LEU A 199 23.68 -18.31 -24.16
CA LEU A 199 23.03 -18.97 -25.30
C LEU A 199 22.63 -18.01 -26.44
N GLY A 200 22.76 -16.69 -26.24
CA GLY A 200 22.27 -15.69 -27.19
C GLY A 200 20.74 -15.50 -27.15
N GLU A 201 20.10 -15.93 -26.06
CA GLU A 201 18.67 -15.79 -25.79
C GLU A 201 18.41 -14.59 -24.85
N GLY A 202 17.13 -14.25 -24.64
CA GLY A 202 16.70 -13.17 -23.74
C GLY A 202 16.48 -11.82 -24.43
N SER A 203 16.12 -10.81 -23.62
CA SER A 203 15.82 -9.46 -24.09
C SER A 203 17.10 -8.72 -24.53
N ASP A 204 16.96 -7.81 -25.49
CA ASP A 204 18.09 -7.06 -26.04
C ASP A 204 18.81 -6.23 -24.96
N GLU A 205 18.11 -5.81 -23.89
CA GLU A 205 18.74 -5.07 -22.79
C GLU A 205 19.74 -5.87 -21.95
N TYR A 206 19.72 -7.19 -22.01
CA TYR A 206 20.73 -8.05 -21.38
C TYR A 206 21.62 -8.76 -22.39
N LYS A 207 21.15 -8.97 -23.63
CA LYS A 207 21.91 -9.68 -24.67
C LYS A 207 22.84 -8.75 -25.44
N ASP A 208 22.43 -7.52 -25.75
CA ASP A 208 23.25 -6.57 -26.50
C ASP A 208 24.21 -5.81 -25.56
N PRO A 209 25.54 -5.84 -25.82
CA PRO A 209 26.52 -5.15 -24.96
C PRO A 209 26.29 -3.65 -24.86
N VAL A 210 25.91 -2.98 -25.95
CA VAL A 210 25.76 -1.51 -25.98
C VAL A 210 24.53 -1.11 -25.18
N GLU A 211 23.40 -1.79 -25.39
CA GLU A 211 22.16 -1.57 -24.65
C GLU A 211 22.33 -1.89 -23.15
N PHE A 212 23.01 -2.99 -22.83
CA PHE A 212 23.31 -3.37 -21.45
C PHE A 212 24.08 -2.25 -20.72
N TYR A 213 25.18 -1.76 -21.30
CA TYR A 213 25.96 -0.68 -20.68
C TYR A 213 25.22 0.66 -20.67
N ARG A 214 24.35 0.92 -21.65
CA ARG A 214 23.49 2.13 -21.67
C ARG A 214 22.53 2.17 -20.48
N ARG A 215 21.95 1.02 -20.10
CA ARG A 215 21.03 0.90 -18.95
C ARG A 215 21.73 0.62 -17.61
N THR A 216 23.03 0.31 -17.64
CA THR A 216 23.80 0.01 -16.44
C THR A 216 24.42 1.27 -15.85
N PHE A 217 24.26 1.45 -14.54
CA PHE A 217 25.05 2.42 -13.79
C PHE A 217 26.32 1.72 -13.28
N ILE A 218 27.49 2.20 -13.71
CA ILE A 218 28.77 1.62 -13.26
C ILE A 218 29.09 2.20 -11.88
N THR A 219 28.75 1.43 -10.85
CA THR A 219 29.07 1.74 -9.45
C THR A 219 30.56 1.69 -9.20
N GLU A 220 31.03 2.27 -8.10
CA GLU A 220 32.44 2.22 -7.71
C GLU A 220 32.93 0.75 -7.58
N GLY A 221 32.10 -0.11 -7.00
CA GLY A 221 32.36 -1.55 -6.88
C GLY A 221 32.48 -2.23 -8.25
N LEU A 222 31.56 -1.96 -9.18
CA LEU A 222 31.60 -2.51 -10.54
C LEU A 222 32.79 -1.95 -11.32
N GLN A 223 33.10 -0.67 -11.17
CA GLN A 223 34.25 -0.02 -11.80
C GLN A 223 35.57 -0.69 -11.40
N LYS A 224 35.76 -0.98 -10.11
CA LYS A 224 36.93 -1.72 -9.60
C LYS A 224 36.99 -3.14 -10.16
N LEU A 225 35.87 -3.86 -10.19
CA LEU A 225 35.79 -5.19 -10.78
C LEU A 225 36.20 -5.21 -12.25
N LEU A 226 35.63 -4.32 -13.06
CA LEU A 226 35.92 -4.24 -14.50
C LEU A 226 37.36 -3.83 -14.77
N ALA A 227 37.91 -2.89 -13.99
CA ALA A 227 39.31 -2.49 -14.14
C ALA A 227 40.28 -3.60 -13.72
N ASN A 228 39.99 -4.32 -12.63
CA ASN A 228 40.76 -5.51 -12.24
C ASN A 228 40.78 -6.54 -13.37
N ALA A 229 39.63 -6.80 -13.99
CA ALA A 229 39.52 -7.73 -15.10
C ALA A 229 40.33 -7.29 -16.33
N LEU A 230 40.28 -6.01 -16.68
CA LEU A 230 41.12 -5.45 -17.77
C LEU A 230 42.61 -5.61 -17.45
N GLN A 231 43.03 -5.31 -16.23
CA GLN A 231 44.45 -5.41 -15.84
C GLN A 231 44.94 -6.86 -15.88
N ARG A 232 44.21 -7.78 -15.21
CA ARG A 232 44.56 -9.21 -15.19
C ARG A 232 44.64 -9.80 -16.59
N LEU A 233 43.62 -9.57 -17.41
CA LEU A 233 43.55 -10.19 -18.75
C LEU A 233 44.49 -9.52 -19.77
N ALA A 234 44.91 -8.27 -19.52
CA ALA A 234 45.99 -7.64 -20.27
C ALA A 234 47.40 -8.13 -19.86
N GLY A 235 47.51 -9.00 -18.84
CA GLY A 235 48.79 -9.47 -18.31
C GLY A 235 49.51 -8.44 -17.43
N LYS A 236 48.77 -7.52 -16.83
CA LYS A 236 49.25 -6.59 -15.80
C LYS A 236 48.93 -7.13 -14.40
N ALA A 237 49.33 -6.37 -13.36
CA ALA A 237 48.92 -6.66 -11.99
C ALA A 237 47.40 -6.61 -11.86
N GLY A 238 46.79 -7.67 -11.34
CA GLY A 238 45.36 -7.80 -11.10
C GLY A 238 45.05 -9.12 -10.40
N ASP A 239 43.96 -9.15 -9.65
CA ASP A 239 43.56 -10.29 -8.85
C ASP A 239 43.04 -11.42 -9.74
N PRO A 240 43.52 -12.66 -9.54
CA PRO A 240 43.18 -13.81 -10.39
C PRO A 240 41.82 -14.44 -10.07
N VAL A 241 41.34 -14.27 -8.83
CA VAL A 241 40.12 -14.87 -8.31
C VAL A 241 39.32 -13.78 -7.60
N VAL A 242 38.07 -13.59 -8.02
CA VAL A 242 37.15 -12.62 -7.43
C VAL A 242 35.86 -13.30 -7.03
N GLU A 243 35.51 -13.24 -5.75
CA GLU A 243 34.19 -13.63 -5.28
C GLU A 243 33.25 -12.44 -5.26
N LEU A 244 32.11 -12.61 -5.92
CA LEU A 244 31.01 -11.67 -5.86
C LEU A 244 30.18 -12.01 -4.62
N GLN A 245 30.48 -11.32 -3.54
CA GLN A 245 29.64 -11.29 -2.35
C GLN A 245 28.59 -10.20 -2.51
N THR A 246 27.33 -10.56 -2.37
CA THR A 246 26.26 -9.57 -2.21
C THR A 246 25.64 -9.74 -0.85
N ASN A 247 25.75 -8.71 0.00
CA ASN A 247 25.00 -8.64 1.25
C ASN A 247 23.49 -8.54 1.00
N PHE A 248 23.08 -8.14 -0.21
CA PHE A 248 21.71 -7.77 -0.53
C PHE A 248 21.35 -8.27 -1.94
N GLY A 249 20.22 -8.95 -2.07
CA GLY A 249 19.77 -9.57 -3.32
C GLY A 249 19.76 -8.61 -4.52
N GLY A 250 20.44 -9.03 -5.59
CA GLY A 250 20.55 -8.34 -6.87
C GLY A 250 21.92 -7.70 -7.08
N GLY A 251 22.73 -8.26 -8.00
CA GLY A 251 24.00 -7.65 -8.43
C GLY A 251 25.05 -8.64 -8.96
N LYS A 252 25.13 -9.88 -8.45
CA LYS A 252 26.15 -10.87 -8.83
C LYS A 252 26.09 -11.22 -10.32
N THR A 253 24.96 -11.74 -10.77
CA THR A 253 24.71 -12.08 -12.17
C THR A 253 24.82 -10.85 -13.08
N HIS A 254 24.43 -9.67 -12.61
CA HIS A 254 24.56 -8.42 -13.37
C HIS A 254 26.03 -7.99 -13.55
N SER A 255 26.84 -8.08 -12.50
CA SER A 255 28.29 -7.84 -12.56
C SER A 255 29.01 -8.87 -13.46
N MET A 256 28.58 -10.14 -13.42
CA MET A 256 29.08 -11.16 -14.34
C MET A 256 28.70 -10.87 -15.80
N LEU A 257 27.49 -10.39 -16.06
CA LEU A 257 27.08 -9.94 -17.39
C LEU A 257 27.89 -8.73 -17.87
N ALA A 258 28.19 -7.78 -16.98
CA ALA A 258 29.06 -6.67 -17.32
C ALA A 258 30.46 -7.16 -17.75
N LEU A 259 31.05 -8.11 -17.01
CA LEU A 259 32.30 -8.76 -17.42
C LEU A 259 32.16 -9.52 -18.74
N TRP A 260 31.08 -10.28 -18.93
CA TRP A 260 30.81 -11.00 -20.17
C TRP A 260 30.79 -10.04 -21.37
N HIS A 261 30.07 -8.93 -21.26
CA HIS A 261 29.89 -7.93 -22.31
C HIS A 261 31.12 -7.06 -22.56
N LEU A 262 31.88 -6.72 -21.51
CA LEU A 262 33.17 -6.02 -21.63
C LEU A 262 34.11 -6.70 -22.63
N PHE A 263 34.04 -8.04 -22.68
CA PHE A 263 34.89 -8.88 -23.52
C PHE A 263 34.13 -9.52 -24.69
N ALA A 264 32.98 -8.97 -25.09
CA ALA A 264 32.20 -9.44 -26.24
C ALA A 264 32.79 -9.02 -27.61
N GLY A 265 33.86 -8.23 -27.62
CA GLY A 265 34.50 -7.74 -28.85
C GLY A 265 33.96 -6.41 -29.35
N VAL A 266 33.13 -5.73 -28.56
CA VAL A 266 32.67 -4.35 -28.82
C VAL A 266 33.75 -3.35 -28.36
N PRO A 267 34.11 -2.34 -29.17
CA PRO A 267 35.08 -1.32 -28.75
C PRO A 267 34.61 -0.57 -27.50
N ALA A 268 35.53 -0.32 -26.55
CA ALA A 268 35.19 0.31 -25.27
C ALA A 268 34.55 1.71 -25.42
N GLY A 269 34.85 2.45 -26.49
CA GLY A 269 34.25 3.75 -26.76
C GLY A 269 32.76 3.71 -27.11
N GLN A 270 32.21 2.53 -27.43
CA GLN A 270 30.78 2.34 -27.67
C GLN A 270 30.03 1.92 -26.39
N LEU A 271 30.76 1.53 -25.34
CA LEU A 271 30.19 1.06 -24.08
C LEU A 271 30.16 2.21 -23.08
N SER A 272 28.96 2.70 -22.77
CA SER A 272 28.76 3.86 -21.90
C SER A 272 29.44 3.68 -20.52
N GLY A 273 30.18 4.70 -20.08
CA GLY A 273 30.85 4.73 -18.78
C GLY A 273 32.18 3.98 -18.69
N LEU A 274 32.62 3.26 -19.73
CA LEU A 274 33.89 2.54 -19.69
C LEU A 274 35.14 3.42 -19.76
N GLU A 275 35.02 4.69 -20.14
CA GLU A 275 36.16 5.63 -20.21
C GLU A 275 36.92 5.74 -18.88
N THR A 276 36.20 5.80 -17.76
CA THR A 276 36.82 5.87 -16.44
C THR A 276 37.45 4.53 -16.04
N VAL A 277 36.82 3.42 -16.44
CA VAL A 277 37.32 2.05 -16.19
C VAL A 277 38.62 1.78 -16.96
N THR A 278 38.66 2.10 -18.25
CA THR A 278 39.83 1.92 -19.13
C THR A 278 41.00 2.80 -18.69
N LYS A 279 40.71 4.05 -18.31
CA LYS A 279 41.70 4.96 -17.70
C LYS A 279 42.26 4.41 -16.40
N MET A 280 41.41 3.88 -15.52
CA MET A 280 41.84 3.29 -14.24
C MET A 280 42.70 2.02 -14.45
N ALA A 281 42.34 1.18 -15.42
CA ALA A 281 43.13 0.00 -15.78
C ALA A 281 44.43 0.33 -16.54
N GLY A 282 44.55 1.56 -17.08
CA GLY A 282 45.63 1.95 -17.97
C GLY A 282 45.64 1.15 -19.28
N VAL A 283 44.48 0.74 -19.78
CA VAL A 283 44.30 -0.08 -20.98
C VAL A 283 43.41 0.67 -21.95
N SER A 284 43.79 0.75 -23.23
CA SER A 284 43.02 1.50 -24.24
C SER A 284 41.81 0.73 -24.77
N GLN A 285 41.91 -0.60 -24.92
CA GLN A 285 40.84 -1.48 -25.40
C GLN A 285 40.89 -2.83 -24.67
N PRO A 286 39.73 -3.45 -24.38
CA PRO A 286 39.69 -4.79 -23.82
C PRO A 286 40.41 -5.80 -24.74
N PRO A 287 41.31 -6.65 -24.22
CA PRO A 287 41.92 -7.71 -25.02
C PRO A 287 40.86 -8.69 -25.54
N LYS A 288 41.17 -9.33 -26.68
CA LYS A 288 40.38 -10.48 -27.15
C LYS A 288 40.70 -11.68 -26.25
N ILE A 289 39.67 -12.28 -25.65
CA ILE A 289 39.81 -13.37 -24.69
C ILE A 289 38.94 -14.58 -25.06
N ARG A 290 39.20 -15.72 -24.43
CA ARG A 290 38.25 -16.83 -24.31
C ARG A 290 37.37 -16.63 -23.09
N ARG A 291 36.11 -17.04 -23.16
CA ARG A 291 35.14 -16.87 -22.06
C ARG A 291 34.44 -18.19 -21.80
N ALA A 292 34.31 -18.57 -20.55
CA ALA A 292 33.53 -19.73 -20.11
C ALA A 292 32.52 -19.30 -19.03
N VAL A 293 31.31 -19.85 -19.10
CA VAL A 293 30.18 -19.59 -18.22
C VAL A 293 29.65 -20.92 -17.71
N LEU A 294 29.63 -21.08 -16.38
CA LEU A 294 29.06 -22.23 -15.70
C LEU A 294 27.97 -21.73 -14.75
N VAL A 295 26.74 -22.21 -14.89
CA VAL A 295 25.60 -21.76 -14.07
C VAL A 295 25.00 -22.95 -13.33
N GLY A 296 25.15 -22.97 -12.01
CA GLY A 296 24.95 -24.17 -11.21
C GLY A 296 23.52 -24.71 -11.14
N ASN A 297 22.51 -23.86 -11.34
CA ASN A 297 21.10 -24.28 -11.41
C ASN A 297 20.65 -24.71 -12.83
N ARG A 298 21.50 -24.52 -13.85
CA ARG A 298 21.24 -24.93 -15.24
C ARG A 298 21.99 -26.20 -15.63
N MET A 299 23.11 -26.48 -14.95
CA MET A 299 23.89 -27.70 -15.15
C MET A 299 23.35 -28.83 -14.28
N SER A 300 23.08 -29.97 -14.90
CA SER A 300 22.63 -31.18 -14.22
C SER A 300 23.83 -32.09 -13.95
N PRO A 301 24.09 -32.50 -12.70
CA PRO A 301 25.17 -33.45 -12.40
C PRO A 301 24.85 -34.89 -12.81
N ALA A 302 23.59 -35.16 -13.19
CA ALA A 302 23.11 -36.48 -13.59
C ALA A 302 23.19 -36.73 -15.11
N ASP A 303 23.25 -35.66 -15.91
CA ASP A 303 23.10 -35.76 -17.37
C ASP A 303 24.45 -35.82 -18.09
N LEU A 304 24.46 -36.56 -19.21
CA LEU A 304 25.55 -36.57 -20.17
C LEU A 304 25.26 -35.50 -21.23
N HIS A 305 26.05 -34.44 -21.26
CA HIS A 305 25.84 -33.33 -22.18
C HIS A 305 26.59 -33.56 -23.49
N LYS A 306 25.86 -33.92 -24.55
CA LYS A 306 26.42 -34.04 -25.90
C LYS A 306 26.46 -32.68 -26.60
N LYS A 307 27.66 -32.26 -27.00
CA LYS A 307 27.93 -30.98 -27.65
C LYS A 307 27.76 -31.05 -29.18
N PRO A 308 27.62 -29.90 -29.88
CA PRO A 308 27.45 -29.88 -31.34
C PRO A 308 28.59 -30.55 -32.12
N ASP A 309 29.81 -30.55 -31.56
CA ASP A 309 30.99 -31.21 -32.14
C ASP A 309 31.10 -32.72 -31.82
N GLY A 310 30.07 -33.28 -31.17
CA GLY A 310 29.99 -34.68 -30.77
C GLY A 310 30.69 -35.02 -29.45
N THR A 311 31.34 -34.05 -28.79
CA THR A 311 31.97 -34.24 -27.47
C THR A 311 30.90 -34.54 -26.43
N VAL A 312 31.14 -35.52 -25.55
CA VAL A 312 30.25 -35.84 -24.43
C VAL A 312 30.91 -35.38 -23.15
N VAL A 313 30.27 -34.44 -22.46
CA VAL A 313 30.78 -33.82 -21.22
C VAL A 313 29.97 -34.34 -20.04
N ARG A 314 30.64 -34.64 -18.92
CA ARG A 314 30.04 -35.17 -17.68
C ARG A 314 30.11 -34.19 -16.52
N THR A 315 31.17 -33.38 -16.45
CA THR A 315 31.52 -32.61 -15.25
C THR A 315 31.63 -31.11 -15.55
N MET A 316 31.66 -30.28 -14.49
CA MET A 316 31.90 -28.84 -14.64
C MET A 316 33.28 -28.53 -15.23
N TRP A 317 34.32 -29.32 -14.95
CA TRP A 317 35.64 -29.11 -15.55
C TRP A 317 35.71 -29.57 -17.00
N GLY A 318 34.98 -30.61 -17.38
CA GLY A 318 34.82 -31.00 -18.79
C GLY A 318 34.12 -29.90 -19.58
N GLU A 319 33.07 -29.30 -19.01
CA GLU A 319 32.34 -28.18 -19.60
C GLU A 319 33.24 -26.96 -19.78
N LEU A 320 33.96 -26.59 -18.73
CA LEU A 320 34.92 -25.49 -18.74
C LEU A 320 35.94 -25.64 -19.87
N ALA A 321 36.56 -26.83 -19.97
CA ALA A 321 37.58 -27.08 -20.97
C ALA A 321 37.03 -27.07 -22.40
N TRP A 322 35.82 -27.60 -22.60
CA TRP A 322 35.13 -27.54 -23.88
C TRP A 322 34.76 -26.11 -24.28
N GLN A 323 34.27 -25.28 -23.35
CA GLN A 323 33.95 -23.88 -23.67
C GLN A 323 35.18 -23.04 -24.03
N LEU A 324 36.33 -23.27 -23.39
CA LEU A 324 37.56 -22.54 -23.68
C LEU A 324 38.24 -22.96 -24.99
N GLY A 325 38.25 -24.26 -25.30
CA GLY A 325 39.06 -24.84 -26.38
C GLY A 325 38.35 -25.82 -27.31
N GLY A 326 37.03 -25.99 -27.20
CA GLY A 326 36.25 -27.00 -27.92
C GLY A 326 36.73 -28.42 -27.61
N LYS A 327 36.64 -29.30 -28.61
CA LYS A 327 37.14 -30.68 -28.54
C LYS A 327 38.61 -30.80 -28.11
N GLU A 328 39.48 -29.88 -28.52
CA GLU A 328 40.90 -29.89 -28.13
C GLU A 328 41.11 -29.52 -26.66
N GLY A 329 40.34 -28.54 -26.16
CA GLY A 329 40.37 -28.17 -24.75
C GLY A 329 39.87 -29.31 -23.88
N TYR A 330 38.72 -29.91 -24.24
CA TYR A 330 38.19 -31.09 -23.57
C TYR A 330 39.18 -32.26 -23.54
N ALA A 331 39.91 -32.51 -24.63
CA ALA A 331 40.88 -33.60 -24.69
C ALA A 331 41.96 -33.51 -23.59
N MET A 332 42.31 -32.31 -23.13
CA MET A 332 43.29 -32.10 -22.04
C MET A 332 42.78 -32.59 -20.68
N VAL A 333 41.46 -32.62 -20.46
CA VAL A 333 40.82 -33.03 -19.20
C VAL A 333 39.96 -34.29 -19.35
N ARG A 334 39.92 -34.90 -20.53
CA ARG A 334 39.03 -36.02 -20.88
C ARG A 334 39.07 -37.18 -19.89
N SER A 335 40.27 -37.64 -19.52
CA SER A 335 40.44 -38.73 -18.55
C SER A 335 39.83 -38.40 -17.18
N ALA A 336 39.93 -37.14 -16.76
CA ALA A 336 39.38 -36.65 -15.50
C ALA A 336 37.85 -36.48 -15.56
N ASP A 337 37.33 -36.00 -16.69
CA ASP A 337 35.88 -35.92 -16.95
C ASP A 337 35.23 -37.32 -17.01
N GLU A 338 35.81 -38.26 -17.76
CA GLU A 338 35.30 -39.63 -17.88
C GLU A 338 35.33 -40.39 -16.54
N LYS A 339 36.32 -40.12 -15.68
CA LYS A 339 36.45 -40.74 -14.35
C LYS A 339 35.79 -39.94 -13.22
N ALA A 340 35.25 -38.76 -13.52
CA ALA A 340 34.65 -37.86 -12.54
C ALA A 340 35.56 -37.51 -11.34
N VAL A 341 36.86 -37.30 -11.59
CA VAL A 341 37.87 -36.89 -10.59
C VAL A 341 38.49 -35.54 -10.95
N SER A 342 39.03 -34.82 -9.96
CA SER A 342 39.66 -33.50 -10.21
C SER A 342 40.78 -33.59 -11.27
N PRO A 343 40.81 -32.68 -12.26
CA PRO A 343 41.81 -32.68 -13.33
C PRO A 343 43.23 -32.27 -12.91
N GLY A 344 43.43 -31.79 -11.67
CA GLY A 344 44.75 -31.35 -11.19
C GLY A 344 45.38 -30.24 -12.05
N ASP A 345 46.70 -30.31 -12.23
CA ASP A 345 47.51 -29.32 -12.96
C ASP A 345 47.15 -29.15 -14.45
N SER A 346 46.36 -30.09 -15.02
CA SER A 346 45.84 -29.96 -16.39
C SER A 346 45.04 -28.67 -16.59
N LEU A 347 44.39 -28.13 -15.54
CA LEU A 347 43.67 -26.86 -15.63
C LEU A 347 44.61 -25.68 -15.87
N ARG A 348 45.75 -25.61 -15.17
CA ARG A 348 46.74 -24.55 -15.40
C ARG A 348 47.31 -24.62 -16.83
N LEU A 349 47.60 -25.83 -17.32
CA LEU A 349 48.05 -26.03 -18.71
C LEU A 349 47.00 -25.58 -19.72
N LEU A 350 45.73 -25.92 -19.49
CA LEU A 350 44.59 -25.49 -20.30
C LEU A 350 44.48 -23.96 -20.33
N PHE A 351 44.52 -23.31 -19.17
CA PHE A 351 44.42 -21.86 -19.05
C PHE A 351 45.56 -21.14 -19.77
N ASN A 352 46.79 -21.65 -19.64
CA ASN A 352 47.94 -21.09 -20.35
C ASN A 352 47.84 -21.28 -21.87
N LYS A 353 47.33 -22.43 -22.34
CA LYS A 353 47.15 -22.70 -23.77
C LYS A 353 46.07 -21.81 -24.41
N TYR A 354 44.97 -21.55 -23.70
CA TYR A 354 43.83 -20.76 -24.19
C TYR A 354 43.75 -19.34 -23.59
N SER A 355 44.90 -18.83 -23.13
CA SER A 355 45.07 -17.50 -22.56
C SER A 355 44.92 -16.38 -23.61
N PRO A 356 44.39 -15.18 -23.25
CA PRO A 356 43.75 -14.85 -21.98
C PRO A 356 42.34 -15.47 -21.85
N CYS A 357 41.91 -15.83 -20.64
CA CYS A 357 40.58 -16.39 -20.43
C CYS A 357 39.84 -15.87 -19.19
N LEU A 358 38.53 -15.66 -19.34
CA LEU A 358 37.59 -15.30 -18.28
C LEU A 358 36.69 -16.49 -17.98
N ILE A 359 36.58 -16.85 -16.71
CA ILE A 359 35.77 -17.95 -16.22
C ILE A 359 34.74 -17.38 -15.24
N LEU A 360 33.46 -17.52 -15.55
CA LEU A 360 32.34 -17.05 -14.73
C LEU A 360 31.57 -18.26 -14.19
N ILE A 361 31.45 -18.36 -12.87
CA ILE A 361 30.67 -19.42 -12.21
C ILE A 361 29.57 -18.81 -11.37
N ASP A 362 28.34 -18.86 -11.88
CA ASP A 362 27.15 -18.38 -11.16
C ASP A 362 26.45 -19.52 -10.41
N GLU A 363 25.82 -19.19 -9.28
CA GLU A 363 25.05 -20.14 -8.46
C GLU A 363 25.82 -21.44 -8.09
N TRP A 364 27.11 -21.33 -7.73
CA TRP A 364 27.98 -22.51 -7.54
C TRP A 364 27.50 -23.43 -6.41
N VAL A 365 26.97 -22.86 -5.32
CA VAL A 365 26.35 -23.61 -4.21
C VAL A 365 25.16 -24.44 -4.70
N ALA A 366 24.38 -23.92 -5.65
CA ALA A 366 23.21 -24.62 -6.19
C ALA A 366 23.59 -25.88 -6.99
N TYR A 367 24.76 -25.91 -7.61
CA TYR A 367 25.32 -27.13 -8.20
C TYR A 367 25.84 -28.07 -7.12
N ALA A 368 26.71 -27.58 -6.23
CA ALA A 368 27.39 -28.40 -5.23
C ALA A 368 26.41 -29.13 -4.30
N ARG A 369 25.30 -28.48 -3.90
CA ARG A 369 24.27 -29.12 -3.06
C ARG A 369 23.63 -30.36 -3.71
N GLN A 370 23.60 -30.43 -5.04
CA GLN A 370 22.99 -31.56 -5.76
C GLN A 370 23.84 -32.83 -5.67
N LEU A 371 25.13 -32.70 -5.36
CA LEU A 371 26.10 -33.79 -5.14
C LEU A 371 26.13 -34.27 -3.69
N TYR A 372 25.50 -33.55 -2.76
CA TYR A 372 25.55 -33.88 -1.34
C TYR A 372 24.90 -35.24 -1.07
N ASN A 373 25.62 -36.14 -0.37
CA ASN A 373 25.23 -37.52 -0.11
C ASN A 373 24.91 -38.37 -1.35
N LYS A 374 25.48 -38.04 -2.51
CA LYS A 374 25.38 -38.85 -3.73
C LYS A 374 26.77 -39.23 -4.23
N SER A 375 26.92 -40.49 -4.63
CA SER A 375 28.22 -41.06 -5.04
C SER A 375 28.17 -41.77 -6.40
N ASP A 376 26.99 -41.83 -7.03
CA ASP A 376 26.73 -42.58 -8.27
C ASP A 376 26.41 -41.67 -9.48
N LEU A 377 26.69 -40.37 -9.37
CA LEU A 377 26.43 -39.41 -10.44
C LEU A 377 27.59 -39.33 -11.45
N PRO A 378 27.30 -39.15 -12.76
CA PRO A 378 28.33 -38.95 -13.78
C PRO A 378 29.28 -37.78 -13.51
N ALA A 379 28.82 -36.75 -12.79
CA ALA A 379 29.63 -35.59 -12.43
C ALA A 379 30.60 -35.82 -11.25
N GLY A 380 30.55 -36.99 -10.60
CA GLY A 380 31.37 -37.32 -9.43
C GLY A 380 30.64 -37.05 -8.12
N ASP A 381 31.36 -37.21 -7.01
CA ASP A 381 30.84 -37.00 -5.66
C ASP A 381 31.12 -35.57 -5.14
N PHE A 382 30.59 -35.30 -3.95
CA PHE A 382 30.75 -34.01 -3.29
C PHE A 382 32.22 -33.67 -3.02
N ASP A 383 33.05 -34.62 -2.60
CA ASP A 383 34.46 -34.38 -2.23
C ASP A 383 35.35 -34.12 -3.45
N ALA A 384 35.12 -34.85 -4.55
CA ALA A 384 35.80 -34.63 -5.84
C ALA A 384 35.51 -33.22 -6.37
N HIS A 385 34.28 -32.72 -6.19
CA HIS A 385 33.90 -31.37 -6.60
C HIS A 385 34.61 -30.26 -5.81
N PHE A 386 34.81 -30.42 -4.50
CA PHE A 386 35.60 -29.46 -3.71
C PHE A 386 37.09 -29.52 -4.04
N THR A 387 37.61 -30.71 -4.31
CA THR A 387 38.98 -30.87 -4.82
C THR A 387 39.16 -30.11 -6.14
N PHE A 388 38.16 -30.18 -7.04
CA PHE A 388 38.12 -29.36 -8.25
C PHE A 388 38.07 -27.86 -7.95
N ALA A 389 37.21 -27.41 -7.02
CA ALA A 389 37.09 -26.00 -6.66
C ALA A 389 38.44 -25.41 -6.19
N GLN A 390 39.18 -26.16 -5.37
CA GLN A 390 40.52 -25.77 -4.91
C GLN A 390 41.52 -25.75 -6.07
N THR A 391 41.55 -26.81 -6.87
CA THR A 391 42.46 -26.90 -8.03
C THR A 391 42.20 -25.76 -9.03
N LEU A 392 40.94 -25.40 -9.24
CA LEU A 392 40.51 -24.35 -10.15
C LEU A 392 41.01 -22.97 -9.69
N SER A 393 40.83 -22.61 -8.41
CA SER A 393 41.29 -21.31 -7.89
C SER A 393 42.82 -21.21 -7.87
N GLU A 394 43.53 -22.27 -7.49
CA GLU A 394 44.99 -22.34 -7.53
C GLU A 394 45.54 -22.24 -8.96
N SER A 395 44.92 -22.97 -9.91
CA SER A 395 45.31 -22.93 -11.32
C SER A 395 45.08 -21.56 -11.96
N ALA A 396 43.98 -20.87 -11.63
CA ALA A 396 43.70 -19.51 -12.10
C ALA A 396 44.72 -18.50 -11.56
N LYS A 397 45.16 -18.66 -10.30
CA LYS A 397 46.22 -17.86 -9.69
C LYS A 397 47.55 -18.00 -10.44
N LEU A 398 47.94 -19.23 -10.75
CA LEU A 398 49.21 -19.56 -11.43
C LEU A 398 49.22 -19.24 -12.93
N ALA A 399 48.07 -18.96 -13.55
CA ALA A 399 47.96 -18.63 -14.98
C ALA A 399 47.78 -17.11 -15.19
N ASP A 400 48.84 -16.41 -15.57
CA ASP A 400 48.99 -14.94 -15.53
C ASP A 400 47.87 -14.11 -16.19
N LYS A 401 47.17 -14.65 -17.19
CA LYS A 401 46.07 -13.96 -17.88
C LYS A 401 44.75 -14.73 -17.78
N THR A 402 44.50 -15.30 -16.61
CA THR A 402 43.25 -15.97 -16.26
C THR A 402 42.56 -15.21 -15.15
N LEU A 403 41.26 -14.97 -15.32
CA LEU A 403 40.40 -14.42 -14.29
C LEU A 403 39.25 -15.39 -14.01
N LEU A 404 39.13 -15.81 -12.75
CA LEU A 404 38.01 -16.57 -12.22
C LEU A 404 37.10 -15.65 -11.41
N VAL A 405 35.82 -15.60 -11.76
CA VAL A 405 34.80 -14.86 -10.99
C VAL A 405 33.69 -15.81 -10.58
N VAL A 406 33.41 -15.85 -9.28
CA VAL A 406 32.47 -16.80 -8.67
C VAL A 406 31.38 -16.08 -7.89
N SER A 407 30.17 -16.61 -7.91
CA SER A 407 29.01 -16.10 -7.17
C SER A 407 28.71 -17.05 -6.01
N ILE A 408 28.88 -16.56 -4.78
CA ILE A 408 28.63 -17.32 -3.55
C ILE A 408 27.59 -16.56 -2.70
N PRO A 409 26.55 -17.23 -2.17
CA PRO A 409 25.59 -16.63 -1.24
C PRO A 409 26.26 -16.08 0.03
N SER A 410 25.79 -14.93 0.51
CA SER A 410 26.29 -14.31 1.74
C SER A 410 25.56 -14.79 3.00
N SER A 411 24.31 -15.25 2.87
CA SER A 411 23.42 -15.61 3.99
C SER A 411 22.83 -17.02 3.87
N GLN A 412 22.44 -17.60 5.01
CA GLN A 412 21.84 -18.94 5.10
C GLN A 412 20.42 -19.01 4.51
N ASN A 413 19.71 -17.88 4.43
CA ASN A 413 18.33 -17.83 3.93
C ASN A 413 18.22 -18.13 2.42
N GLU A 414 19.32 -17.98 1.67
CA GLU A 414 19.39 -18.31 0.23
C GLU A 414 19.70 -19.80 -0.03
N ILE A 415 19.82 -20.61 1.04
CA ILE A 415 20.39 -21.96 0.98
C ILE A 415 19.30 -23.01 1.22
N GLY A 416 19.24 -24.01 0.33
CA GLY A 416 18.25 -25.09 0.40
C GLY A 416 18.70 -26.28 1.25
N GLY A 417 18.43 -26.24 2.56
CA GLY A 417 18.62 -27.35 3.49
C GLY A 417 20.09 -27.65 3.85
N GLU A 418 20.31 -28.74 4.60
CA GLU A 418 21.62 -29.12 5.15
C GLU A 418 22.73 -29.24 4.08
N GLY A 419 22.44 -29.85 2.93
CA GLY A 419 23.41 -30.00 1.86
C GLY A 419 23.87 -28.68 1.23
N GLY A 420 23.00 -27.67 1.22
CA GLY A 420 23.38 -26.33 0.79
C GLY A 420 24.28 -25.63 1.81
N LEU A 421 24.03 -25.82 3.11
CA LEU A 421 24.84 -25.21 4.18
C LEU A 421 26.25 -25.78 4.15
N ALA A 422 26.37 -27.12 4.07
CA ALA A 422 27.65 -27.80 3.93
C ALA A 422 28.41 -27.36 2.67
N ALA A 423 27.70 -27.15 1.56
CA ALA A 423 28.29 -26.67 0.32
C ALA A 423 28.83 -25.24 0.43
N LEU A 424 28.08 -24.34 1.09
CA LEU A 424 28.50 -22.96 1.31
C LEU A 424 29.76 -22.91 2.19
N GLU A 425 29.75 -23.57 3.35
CA GLU A 425 30.88 -23.54 4.28
C GLU A 425 32.17 -24.06 3.64
N ARG A 426 32.09 -25.15 2.88
CA ARG A 426 33.25 -25.69 2.18
C ARG A 426 33.72 -24.80 1.03
N LEU A 427 32.81 -24.22 0.23
CA LEU A 427 33.21 -23.34 -0.88
C LEU A 427 33.87 -22.08 -0.33
N LYS A 428 33.34 -21.46 0.74
CA LYS A 428 33.97 -20.32 1.42
C LYS A 428 35.38 -20.66 1.88
N ASN A 429 35.56 -21.77 2.59
CA ASN A 429 36.88 -22.20 3.08
C ASN A 429 37.92 -22.40 1.96
N VAL A 430 37.48 -22.79 0.76
CA VAL A 430 38.35 -23.00 -0.42
C VAL A 430 38.70 -21.68 -1.11
N ILE A 431 37.73 -20.76 -1.24
CA ILE A 431 37.90 -19.52 -2.01
C ILE A 431 38.47 -18.37 -1.15
N GLU A 432 38.10 -18.25 0.14
CA GLU A 432 38.56 -17.18 1.06
C GLU A 432 40.09 -17.10 1.17
N ARG A 433 40.80 -18.20 0.91
CA ARG A 433 42.27 -18.25 0.98
C ARG A 433 42.97 -17.52 -0.17
N VAL A 434 42.26 -17.19 -1.25
CA VAL A 434 42.85 -16.78 -2.53
C VAL A 434 42.25 -15.48 -3.09
N GLU A 435 41.21 -14.93 -2.47
CA GLU A 435 40.36 -13.90 -3.08
C GLU A 435 40.60 -12.46 -2.62
N THR A 436 40.06 -11.53 -3.42
CA THR A 436 39.78 -10.14 -3.02
C THR A 436 38.27 -9.93 -2.99
N SER A 437 37.75 -9.44 -1.86
CA SER A 437 36.32 -9.20 -1.67
C SER A 437 35.82 -7.99 -2.49
N TRP A 438 34.80 -8.23 -3.32
CA TRP A 438 34.09 -7.20 -4.09
C TRP A 438 33.08 -6.45 -3.21
N ARG A 439 33.00 -5.11 -3.34
CA ARG A 439 32.04 -4.29 -2.57
C ARG A 439 30.71 -4.10 -3.31
N PRO A 440 29.56 -4.30 -2.65
CA PRO A 440 28.24 -3.95 -3.17
C PRO A 440 28.08 -2.44 -3.41
N ALA A 441 27.07 -2.08 -4.22
CA ALA A 441 26.67 -0.70 -4.46
C ALA A 441 26.18 -0.01 -3.18
N SER A 442 26.46 1.29 -3.04
CA SER A 442 25.91 2.11 -1.94
C SER A 442 24.43 2.45 -2.15
N VAL A 443 23.76 2.95 -1.10
CA VAL A 443 22.36 3.39 -1.19
C VAL A 443 22.21 4.56 -2.17
N GLU A 444 23.17 5.48 -2.17
CA GLU A 444 23.22 6.63 -3.09
C GLU A 444 23.37 6.18 -4.55
N GLU A 445 24.17 5.16 -4.81
CA GLU A 445 24.30 4.54 -6.14
C GLU A 445 23.02 3.80 -6.56
N GLY A 446 22.28 3.27 -5.59
CA GLY A 446 20.98 2.64 -5.79
C GLY A 446 19.97 3.56 -6.50
N PHE A 447 20.02 4.87 -6.24
CA PHE A 447 19.12 5.83 -6.90
C PHE A 447 19.40 5.95 -8.40
N GLU A 448 20.69 6.03 -8.77
CA GLU A 448 21.12 6.12 -10.16
C GLU A 448 20.81 4.82 -10.94
N ILE A 449 20.98 3.66 -10.29
CA ILE A 449 20.61 2.36 -10.86
C ILE A 449 19.11 2.35 -11.22
N VAL A 450 18.26 2.72 -10.25
CA VAL A 450 16.80 2.72 -10.46
C VAL A 450 16.40 3.75 -11.52
N ARG A 451 16.95 4.97 -11.46
CA ARG A 451 16.69 6.02 -12.45
C ARG A 451 17.01 5.56 -13.87
N ARG A 452 18.22 5.03 -14.13
CA ARG A 452 18.63 4.59 -15.48
C ARG A 452 17.81 3.43 -16.02
N ARG A 453 17.36 2.54 -15.13
CA ARG A 453 16.51 1.40 -15.50
C ARG A 453 15.08 1.79 -15.81
N LEU A 454 14.55 2.85 -15.19
CA LEU A 454 13.13 3.23 -15.35
C LEU A 454 12.92 4.37 -16.36
N PHE A 455 13.93 5.22 -16.58
CA PHE A 455 13.82 6.42 -17.41
C PHE A 455 14.86 6.46 -18.54
N GLN A 456 14.46 7.06 -19.65
CA GLN A 456 15.35 7.40 -20.76
C GLN A 456 16.32 8.51 -20.37
N PRO A 457 17.53 8.55 -20.98
CA PRO A 457 18.45 9.67 -20.77
C PRO A 457 17.83 10.97 -21.29
N ILE A 458 18.05 12.06 -20.55
CA ILE A 458 17.72 13.41 -21.02
C ILE A 458 18.77 13.80 -22.06
N THR A 459 18.36 14.05 -23.30
CA THR A 459 19.27 14.42 -24.40
C THR A 459 19.23 15.91 -24.74
N ASP A 460 18.14 16.59 -24.39
CA ASP A 460 17.92 18.00 -24.71
C ASP A 460 18.48 18.92 -23.59
N PRO A 461 19.42 19.83 -23.92
CA PRO A 461 19.93 20.85 -23.00
C PRO A 461 18.85 21.66 -22.26
N GLU A 462 17.73 21.98 -22.90
CA GLU A 462 16.65 22.75 -22.26
C GLU A 462 15.99 21.97 -21.11
N LEU A 463 15.85 20.66 -21.26
CA LEU A 463 15.28 19.78 -20.23
C LEU A 463 16.21 19.64 -19.04
N PHE A 464 17.54 19.73 -19.23
CA PHE A 464 18.49 19.81 -18.12
C PHE A 464 18.32 21.10 -17.32
N THR A 465 18.10 22.23 -17.99
CA THR A 465 17.82 23.52 -17.32
C THR A 465 16.50 23.47 -16.58
N ALA A 466 15.45 22.88 -17.17
CA ALA A 466 14.14 22.72 -16.54
C ALA A 466 14.23 21.85 -15.27
N ARG A 467 14.94 20.71 -15.34
CA ARG A 467 15.24 19.87 -14.16
C ARG A 467 15.93 20.67 -13.07
N ASP A 468 16.99 21.40 -13.42
CA ASP A 468 17.80 22.15 -12.46
C ASP A 468 16.98 23.27 -11.79
N ALA A 469 16.07 23.91 -12.52
CA ALA A 469 15.12 24.87 -11.97
C ALA A 469 14.16 24.24 -10.95
N VAL A 470 13.63 23.03 -11.25
CA VAL A 470 12.77 22.29 -10.30
C VAL A 470 13.53 21.92 -9.03
N VAL A 471 14.72 21.32 -9.16
CA VAL A 471 15.53 20.92 -8.00
C VAL A 471 15.91 22.12 -7.14
N LYS A 472 16.28 23.25 -7.78
CA LYS A 472 16.57 24.49 -7.09
C LYS A 472 15.35 25.02 -6.33
N ALA A 473 14.16 24.97 -6.92
CA ALA A 473 12.94 25.41 -6.27
C ALA A 473 12.63 24.60 -4.98
N PHE A 474 12.83 23.28 -5.01
CA PHE A 474 12.74 22.45 -3.79
C PHE A 474 13.80 22.84 -2.75
N ALA A 475 15.06 22.99 -3.16
CA ALA A 475 16.14 23.38 -2.25
C ALA A 475 15.92 24.76 -1.62
N ASP A 476 15.42 25.73 -2.39
CA ASP A 476 15.05 27.07 -1.92
C ASP A 476 13.87 27.01 -0.94
N GLU A 477 12.85 26.20 -1.20
CA GLU A 477 11.70 25.97 -0.30
C GLU A 477 12.17 25.41 1.05
N TYR A 478 13.02 24.37 1.04
CA TYR A 478 13.56 23.75 2.25
C TYR A 478 14.43 24.71 3.06
N ARG A 479 15.22 25.57 2.40
CA ARG A 479 16.03 26.60 3.07
C ARG A 479 15.17 27.72 3.65
N LYS A 480 14.15 28.17 2.90
CA LYS A 480 13.25 29.26 3.31
C LYS A 480 12.41 28.89 4.52
N PHE A 481 11.92 27.66 4.58
CA PHE A 481 11.08 27.15 5.66
C PHE A 481 11.80 26.07 6.50
N ALA A 482 13.07 26.31 6.85
CA ALA A 482 13.92 25.31 7.53
C ALA A 482 13.36 24.76 8.85
N GLN A 483 12.43 25.46 9.51
CA GLN A 483 11.77 24.98 10.73
C GLN A 483 10.69 23.91 10.46
N GLU A 484 10.15 23.87 9.24
CA GLU A 484 9.08 22.97 8.79
C GLU A 484 9.60 21.64 8.23
N PHE A 485 10.90 21.56 7.92
CA PHE A 485 11.53 20.41 7.28
C PHE A 485 12.71 19.87 8.10
N PRO A 486 13.18 18.63 7.83
CA PRO A 486 14.36 18.09 8.46
C PRO A 486 15.62 18.92 8.15
N SER A 487 16.55 19.04 9.11
CA SER A 487 17.74 19.89 8.99
C SER A 487 18.66 19.52 7.82
N GLU A 488 18.66 18.26 7.41
CA GLU A 488 19.46 17.76 6.28
C GLU A 488 18.92 18.24 4.93
N ALA A 489 17.60 18.47 4.80
CA ALA A 489 16.96 18.78 3.51
C ALA A 489 17.41 20.13 2.93
N GLY A 490 17.77 21.10 3.78
CA GLY A 490 18.25 22.42 3.36
C GLY A 490 19.73 22.47 2.95
N LYS A 491 20.47 21.36 3.07
CA LYS A 491 21.92 21.31 2.77
C LYS A 491 22.18 21.11 1.28
N SER A 492 23.32 21.61 0.80
CA SER A 492 23.76 21.47 -0.60
C SER A 492 23.95 20.02 -1.05
N GLU A 493 24.26 19.12 -0.12
CA GLU A 493 24.37 17.68 -0.38
C GLU A 493 23.01 17.07 -0.75
N TYR A 494 21.93 17.47 -0.07
CA TYR A 494 20.59 17.00 -0.39
C TYR A 494 20.13 17.49 -1.77
N GLU A 495 20.48 18.71 -2.14
CA GLU A 495 20.24 19.25 -3.49
C GLU A 495 20.94 18.41 -4.58
N ARG A 496 22.19 18.01 -4.34
CA ARG A 496 22.92 17.10 -5.25
C ARG A 496 22.24 15.74 -5.37
N ARG A 497 21.76 15.18 -4.25
CA ARG A 497 20.97 13.93 -4.23
C ARG A 497 19.68 14.06 -5.04
N MET A 498 18.94 15.17 -4.89
CA MET A 498 17.73 15.44 -5.68
C MET A 498 18.03 15.49 -7.19
N LYS A 499 19.14 16.12 -7.58
CA LYS A 499 19.56 16.21 -8.99
C LYS A 499 19.90 14.85 -9.60
N ALA A 500 20.58 13.99 -8.83
CA ALA A 500 20.93 12.63 -9.24
C ALA A 500 19.71 11.70 -9.32
N ALA A 501 18.81 11.79 -8.33
CA ALA A 501 17.63 10.92 -8.24
C ALA A 501 16.46 11.36 -9.16
N TYR A 502 16.50 12.55 -9.74
CA TYR A 502 15.41 13.11 -10.53
C TYR A 502 14.93 12.13 -11.63
N PRO A 503 13.62 11.88 -11.77
CA PRO A 503 12.49 12.64 -11.21
C PRO A 503 11.99 12.16 -9.83
N ILE A 504 12.68 11.22 -9.18
CA ILE A 504 12.25 10.63 -7.92
C ILE A 504 12.82 11.43 -6.75
N HIS A 505 11.99 11.79 -5.78
CA HIS A 505 12.43 12.52 -4.60
C HIS A 505 13.24 11.61 -3.66
N PRO A 506 14.39 12.04 -3.10
CA PRO A 506 15.24 11.19 -2.25
C PRO A 506 14.51 10.59 -1.05
N GLU A 507 13.56 11.32 -0.44
CA GLU A 507 12.75 10.81 0.67
C GLU A 507 11.99 9.51 0.31
N LEU A 508 11.48 9.36 -0.93
CA LEU A 508 10.80 8.14 -1.35
C LEU A 508 11.77 6.95 -1.34
N PHE A 509 12.97 7.15 -1.87
CA PHE A 509 13.96 6.09 -1.84
C PHE A 509 14.47 5.78 -0.44
N ASP A 510 14.62 6.78 0.42
CA ASP A 510 15.04 6.57 1.81
C ASP A 510 14.02 5.68 2.54
N ARG A 511 12.71 5.86 2.32
CA ARG A 511 11.70 4.93 2.83
C ARG A 511 11.89 3.51 2.28
N LEU A 512 12.07 3.38 0.96
CA LEU A 512 12.15 2.06 0.31
C LEU A 512 13.43 1.27 0.65
N TYR A 513 14.58 1.94 0.73
CA TYR A 513 15.88 1.30 0.99
C TYR A 513 16.23 1.20 2.46
N ASN A 514 15.73 2.08 3.34
CA ASN A 514 16.01 1.99 4.77
C ASN A 514 14.91 1.24 5.53
N ASP A 515 13.64 1.47 5.20
CA ASP A 515 12.54 0.91 5.98
C ASP A 515 12.01 -0.39 5.34
N TRP A 516 11.56 -0.35 4.09
CA TRP A 516 10.98 -1.53 3.42
C TRP A 516 11.98 -2.67 3.20
N SER A 517 13.25 -2.31 3.09
CA SER A 517 14.37 -3.24 2.89
C SER A 517 14.68 -4.13 4.11
N THR A 518 14.07 -3.81 5.26
CA THR A 518 14.15 -4.60 6.50
C THR A 518 13.18 -5.77 6.53
N LEU A 519 12.18 -5.80 5.65
CA LEU A 519 11.22 -6.90 5.56
C LEU A 519 11.90 -8.13 4.93
N ASP A 520 11.84 -9.29 5.61
CA ASP A 520 12.55 -10.52 5.21
C ASP A 520 12.30 -10.97 3.76
N LYS A 521 11.10 -10.71 3.24
CA LYS A 521 10.69 -11.12 1.89
C LYS A 521 10.95 -10.05 0.82
N PHE A 522 11.33 -8.83 1.21
CA PHE A 522 11.50 -7.70 0.29
C PHE A 522 12.86 -7.76 -0.40
N GLN A 523 12.84 -8.08 -1.69
CA GLN A 523 14.05 -8.07 -2.53
C GLN A 523 14.46 -6.62 -2.80
N ARG A 524 15.38 -6.04 -2.01
CA ARG A 524 15.69 -4.59 -2.02
C ARG A 524 15.70 -3.92 -3.40
N THR A 525 16.56 -4.34 -4.32
CA THR A 525 16.67 -3.67 -5.63
C THR A 525 15.56 -4.08 -6.60
N ARG A 526 15.23 -5.38 -6.67
CA ARG A 526 14.21 -5.90 -7.62
C ARG A 526 12.78 -5.54 -7.21
N GLY A 527 12.50 -5.58 -5.91
CA GLY A 527 11.25 -5.13 -5.30
C GLY A 527 11.03 -3.63 -5.52
N VAL A 528 12.06 -2.80 -5.32
CA VAL A 528 12.00 -1.37 -5.63
C VAL A 528 11.76 -1.12 -7.12
N LEU A 529 12.50 -1.78 -8.02
CA LEU A 529 12.28 -1.62 -9.46
C LEU A 529 10.86 -2.02 -9.88
N ARG A 530 10.32 -3.11 -9.33
CA ARG A 530 8.96 -3.57 -9.61
C ARG A 530 7.91 -2.59 -9.11
N LEU A 531 8.00 -2.19 -7.85
CA LEU A 531 7.09 -1.21 -7.26
C LEU A 531 7.15 0.11 -8.03
N MET A 532 8.34 0.64 -8.28
CA MET A 532 8.51 1.91 -8.98
C MET A 532 8.07 1.83 -10.44
N SER A 533 8.23 0.71 -11.12
CA SER A 533 7.66 0.51 -12.47
C SER A 533 6.13 0.62 -12.44
N ALA A 534 5.48 -0.03 -11.47
CA ALA A 534 4.03 0.05 -11.28
C ALA A 534 3.57 1.48 -10.95
N VAL A 535 4.30 2.17 -10.06
CA VAL A 535 4.02 3.56 -9.66
C VAL A 535 4.16 4.50 -10.84
N ILE A 536 5.28 4.44 -11.57
CA ILE A 536 5.55 5.33 -12.71
C ILE A 536 4.54 5.09 -13.83
N HIS A 537 4.23 3.83 -14.14
CA HIS A 537 3.19 3.50 -15.12
C HIS A 537 1.84 4.11 -14.72
N ALA A 538 1.41 3.90 -13.46
CA ALA A 538 0.15 4.44 -12.97
C ALA A 538 0.12 5.99 -12.98
N LEU A 539 1.24 6.64 -12.64
CA LEU A 539 1.35 8.11 -12.70
C LEU A 539 1.37 8.63 -14.14
N TRP A 540 2.02 7.90 -15.05
CA TRP A 540 2.11 8.24 -16.46
C TRP A 540 0.73 8.15 -17.14
N GLU A 541 -0.03 7.08 -16.89
CA GLU A 541 -1.41 6.94 -17.37
C GLU A 541 -2.36 8.00 -16.80
N ARG A 542 -2.13 8.42 -15.56
CA ARG A 542 -2.91 9.47 -14.87
C ARG A 542 -2.51 10.89 -15.24
N GLU A 543 -1.54 11.05 -16.15
CA GLU A 543 -1.04 12.36 -16.58
C GLU A 543 -0.52 13.23 -15.42
N ASP A 544 0.16 12.62 -14.44
CA ASP A 544 0.59 13.28 -13.20
C ASP A 544 1.34 14.60 -13.44
N LYS A 545 0.90 15.67 -12.76
CA LYS A 545 1.45 17.03 -12.93
C LYS A 545 2.42 17.43 -11.81
N GLY A 546 2.88 16.48 -11.01
CA GLY A 546 3.87 16.74 -9.97
C GLY A 546 5.21 17.21 -10.55
N LEU A 547 5.96 17.98 -9.76
CA LEU A 547 7.32 18.39 -10.13
C LEU A 547 8.35 17.27 -9.95
N MET A 548 8.11 16.39 -8.98
CA MET A 548 8.89 15.19 -8.69
C MET A 548 7.94 14.09 -8.18
N ILE A 549 8.39 12.85 -8.20
CA ILE A 549 7.67 11.71 -7.60
C ILE A 549 8.04 11.64 -6.12
N LEU A 550 7.12 12.10 -5.25
CA LEU A 550 7.27 12.11 -3.79
C LEU A 550 6.66 10.83 -3.17
N PRO A 551 6.93 10.53 -1.88
CA PRO A 551 6.15 9.52 -1.14
C PRO A 551 4.64 9.71 -1.27
N ALA A 552 4.16 10.96 -1.19
CA ALA A 552 2.75 11.29 -1.36
C ALA A 552 2.20 11.01 -2.78
N SER A 553 3.07 10.97 -3.80
CA SER A 553 2.68 10.72 -5.19
C SER A 553 2.30 9.26 -5.41
N VAL A 554 2.80 8.32 -4.61
CA VAL A 554 2.58 6.88 -4.80
C VAL A 554 1.07 6.56 -4.81
N PRO A 555 0.51 6.08 -5.94
CA PRO A 555 -0.91 5.82 -6.05
C PRO A 555 -1.26 4.46 -5.41
N VAL A 556 -1.37 4.44 -4.08
CA VAL A 556 -1.69 3.23 -3.30
C VAL A 556 -3.05 2.65 -3.70
N ASP A 557 -3.96 3.48 -4.20
CA ASP A 557 -5.25 3.10 -4.78
C ASP A 557 -5.16 2.29 -6.09
N ALA A 558 -4.02 2.34 -6.79
CA ALA A 558 -3.84 1.60 -8.03
C ALA A 558 -3.60 0.10 -7.74
N PRO A 559 -4.40 -0.83 -8.30
CA PRO A 559 -4.29 -2.26 -7.94
C PRO A 559 -2.89 -2.87 -8.13
N ALA A 560 -2.17 -2.49 -9.19
CA ALA A 560 -0.81 -2.97 -9.44
C ALA A 560 0.16 -2.50 -8.34
N VAL A 561 0.02 -1.25 -7.89
CA VAL A 561 0.86 -0.66 -6.83
C VAL A 561 0.49 -1.25 -5.47
N GLN A 562 -0.82 -1.35 -5.17
CA GLN A 562 -1.31 -1.98 -3.95
C GLN A 562 -0.81 -3.42 -3.83
N SER A 563 -0.88 -4.20 -4.91
CA SER A 563 -0.42 -5.58 -4.93
C SER A 563 1.08 -5.70 -4.65
N GLU A 564 1.91 -4.78 -5.16
CA GLU A 564 3.36 -4.79 -4.87
C GLU A 564 3.66 -4.38 -3.42
N LEU A 565 2.92 -3.43 -2.85
CA LEU A 565 3.10 -2.97 -1.47
C LEU A 565 2.64 -4.02 -0.45
N THR A 566 1.45 -4.59 -0.65
CA THR A 566 0.82 -5.54 0.30
C THR A 566 1.43 -6.94 0.24
N ARG A 567 2.10 -7.32 -0.85
CA ARG A 567 2.78 -8.62 -1.01
C ARG A 567 3.76 -8.95 0.13
N TYR A 568 4.36 -7.93 0.73
CA TYR A 568 5.36 -8.09 1.79
C TYR A 568 4.79 -7.83 3.19
N LEU A 569 3.53 -7.41 3.27
CA LEU A 569 2.86 -7.04 4.52
C LEU A 569 1.79 -8.08 4.90
N PRO A 570 1.39 -8.14 6.18
CA PRO A 570 0.28 -8.97 6.60
C PRO A 570 -1.04 -8.65 5.84
N PRO A 571 -1.92 -9.64 5.57
CA PRO A 571 -3.17 -9.42 4.82
C PRO A 571 -4.14 -8.38 5.41
N VAL A 572 -3.98 -8.04 6.69
CA VAL A 572 -4.80 -7.03 7.38
C VAL A 572 -4.62 -5.60 6.84
N TRP A 573 -3.60 -5.35 6.00
CA TRP A 573 -3.37 -4.03 5.43
C TRP A 573 -4.37 -3.63 4.33
N ASP A 574 -4.97 -4.59 3.61
CA ASP A 574 -5.96 -4.27 2.56
C ASP A 574 -7.15 -3.43 3.08
N PRO A 575 -7.86 -3.84 4.16
CA PRO A 575 -8.96 -3.05 4.70
C PRO A 575 -8.49 -1.71 5.33
N ILE A 576 -7.25 -1.65 5.84
CA ILE A 576 -6.68 -0.40 6.38
C ILE A 576 -6.43 0.60 5.25
N ILE A 577 -5.88 0.14 4.13
CA ILE A 577 -5.66 0.96 2.94
C ILE A 577 -6.98 1.50 2.41
N GLU A 578 -8.00 0.64 2.32
CA GLU A 578 -9.31 1.01 1.81
C GLU A 578 -10.01 2.06 2.69
N LYS A 579 -9.88 1.93 4.02
CA LYS A 579 -10.56 2.81 4.98
C LYS A 579 -9.82 4.11 5.28
N ASP A 580 -8.54 4.05 5.61
CA ASP A 580 -7.82 5.18 6.23
C ASP A 580 -6.70 5.77 5.36
N ILE A 581 -6.32 5.12 4.25
CA ILE A 581 -5.15 5.56 3.47
C ILE A 581 -5.53 6.08 2.08
N ASP A 582 -6.12 5.23 1.24
CA ASP A 582 -6.24 5.56 -0.18
C ASP A 582 -7.38 4.84 -0.93
N GLY A 583 -8.36 4.25 -0.22
CA GLY A 583 -9.53 3.67 -0.87
C GLY A 583 -10.51 4.68 -1.48
N PRO A 584 -11.50 4.21 -2.26
CA PRO A 584 -12.46 5.05 -2.99
C PRO A 584 -13.38 5.87 -2.08
N HIS A 585 -13.59 5.39 -0.86
CA HIS A 585 -14.40 6.02 0.20
C HIS A 585 -13.57 6.28 1.46
N SER A 586 -12.24 6.37 1.30
CA SER A 586 -11.33 6.50 2.43
C SER A 586 -11.50 7.84 3.16
N LEU A 587 -11.17 7.84 4.45
CA LEU A 587 -11.20 9.02 5.31
C LEU A 587 -10.43 10.22 4.72
N PRO A 588 -9.20 10.06 4.18
CA PRO A 588 -8.45 11.20 3.62
C PRO A 588 -9.20 11.87 2.47
N LEU A 589 -9.81 11.08 1.58
CA LEU A 589 -10.59 11.61 0.46
C LEU A 589 -11.84 12.36 0.95
N ARG A 590 -12.49 11.87 2.00
CA ARG A 590 -13.63 12.56 2.63
C ARG A 590 -13.20 13.89 3.25
N ILE A 591 -12.10 13.92 4.02
CA ILE A 591 -11.56 15.15 4.62
C ILE A 591 -11.23 16.18 3.54
N ASP A 592 -10.59 15.77 2.45
CA ASP A 592 -10.23 16.66 1.34
C ASP A 592 -11.48 17.18 0.60
N ARG A 593 -12.55 16.39 0.48
CA ARG A 593 -13.83 16.83 -0.13
C ARG A 593 -14.62 17.81 0.75
N GLU A 594 -14.63 17.57 2.05
CA GLU A 594 -15.36 18.41 3.02
C GLU A 594 -14.64 19.72 3.30
N ASN A 595 -13.33 19.80 3.07
CA ASN A 595 -12.53 21.00 3.30
C ASN A 595 -11.85 21.49 2.00
N PRO A 596 -12.38 22.54 1.34
CA PRO A 596 -11.82 23.08 0.10
C PRO A 596 -10.34 23.50 0.18
N MET A 597 -9.86 23.96 1.34
CA MET A 597 -8.46 24.36 1.52
C MET A 597 -7.51 23.16 1.48
N LEU A 598 -7.91 22.03 2.08
CA LEU A 598 -7.16 20.78 2.04
C LEU A 598 -7.30 20.10 0.67
N GLY A 599 -8.53 20.07 0.14
CA GLY A 599 -8.89 19.50 -1.15
C GLY A 599 -8.11 20.11 -2.31
N ARG A 600 -7.79 21.41 -2.25
CA ARG A 600 -6.94 22.10 -3.24
C ARG A 600 -5.60 21.40 -3.51
N TYR A 601 -5.03 20.73 -2.50
CA TYR A 601 -3.77 20.00 -2.61
C TYR A 601 -3.94 18.49 -2.48
N SER A 602 -5.17 18.02 -2.24
CA SER A 602 -5.45 16.68 -1.71
C SER A 602 -4.57 16.37 -0.49
N ALA A 603 -4.49 17.34 0.44
CA ALA A 603 -3.51 17.36 1.52
C ALA A 603 -3.65 16.14 2.45
N ALA A 604 -4.87 15.75 2.82
CA ALA A 604 -5.09 14.58 3.67
C ALA A 604 -4.65 13.31 2.96
N ARG A 605 -5.01 13.15 1.68
CA ARG A 605 -4.59 11.98 0.88
C ARG A 605 -3.06 11.87 0.77
N ARG A 606 -2.36 12.98 0.53
CA ARG A 606 -0.89 13.04 0.47
C ARG A 606 -0.23 12.65 1.79
N VAL A 607 -0.75 13.19 2.90
CA VAL A 607 -0.27 12.88 4.25
C VAL A 607 -0.47 11.40 4.56
N ALA A 608 -1.65 10.86 4.28
CA ALA A 608 -1.96 9.45 4.54
C ALA A 608 -1.06 8.49 3.76
N ARG A 609 -0.82 8.75 2.46
CA ARG A 609 0.11 7.97 1.63
C ARG A 609 1.54 8.01 2.14
N THR A 610 2.03 9.20 2.50
CA THR A 610 3.39 9.38 3.05
C THR A 610 3.56 8.64 4.37
N LEU A 611 2.59 8.78 5.28
CA LEU A 611 2.56 8.07 6.54
C LEU A 611 2.57 6.55 6.34
N TYR A 612 1.71 6.04 5.47
CA TYR A 612 1.67 4.61 5.15
C TYR A 612 3.03 4.12 4.66
N LEU A 613 3.62 4.80 3.68
CA LEU A 613 4.92 4.41 3.12
C LEU A 613 6.05 4.38 4.17
N GLY A 614 6.06 5.32 5.12
CA GLY A 614 7.10 5.39 6.15
C GLY A 614 6.79 4.64 7.45
N SER A 615 5.59 4.10 7.64
CA SER A 615 5.20 3.41 8.88
C SER A 615 4.75 1.96 8.73
N ALA A 616 4.26 1.56 7.56
CA ALA A 616 3.85 0.18 7.32
C ALA A 616 4.98 -0.86 7.54
N PRO A 617 6.24 -0.64 7.08
CA PRO A 617 7.31 -1.61 7.30
C PRO A 617 7.92 -1.58 8.71
N THR A 618 7.56 -0.61 9.55
CA THR A 618 8.21 -0.38 10.86
C THR A 618 7.41 -0.89 12.06
N GLN A 619 6.48 -1.85 11.86
CA GLN A 619 5.62 -2.38 12.93
C GLN A 619 6.41 -2.94 14.12
N ASP A 620 7.55 -3.59 13.85
CA ASP A 620 8.42 -4.22 14.87
C ASP A 620 9.62 -3.35 15.25
N ALA A 621 9.74 -2.15 14.68
CA ALA A 621 10.85 -1.25 14.97
C ALA A 621 10.72 -0.61 16.36
N THR A 622 11.86 -0.42 17.03
CA THR A 622 11.91 0.28 18.34
C THR A 622 11.43 1.73 18.24
N LYS A 623 11.64 2.39 17.09
CA LYS A 623 11.15 3.73 16.79
C LYS A 623 10.14 3.68 15.65
N LYS A 624 8.86 3.69 16.00
CA LYS A 624 7.76 3.66 15.02
C LYS A 624 7.50 5.06 14.45
N GLY A 625 6.99 5.08 13.22
CA GLY A 625 6.38 6.26 12.63
C GLY A 625 7.32 7.37 12.16
N LEU A 626 6.67 8.40 11.63
CA LEU A 626 7.29 9.60 11.08
C LEU A 626 7.00 10.82 11.95
N GLU A 627 7.93 11.77 11.95
CA GLU A 627 7.73 13.09 12.54
C GLU A 627 7.06 14.03 11.54
N ASP A 628 6.34 15.05 12.04
CA ASP A 628 5.65 16.06 11.22
C ASP A 628 6.53 16.66 10.12
N ARG A 629 7.78 16.99 10.43
CA ARG A 629 8.77 17.50 9.45
C ARG A 629 9.05 16.50 8.32
N GLN A 630 9.17 15.22 8.64
CA GLN A 630 9.42 14.18 7.63
C GLN A 630 8.18 13.93 6.76
N ILE A 631 6.99 14.01 7.36
CA ILE A 631 5.71 13.92 6.64
C ILE A 631 5.60 15.08 5.64
N LYS A 632 5.91 16.31 6.06
CA LYS A 632 5.95 17.48 5.18
C LYS A 632 6.96 17.32 4.05
N LEU A 633 8.16 16.80 4.33
CA LEU A 633 9.17 16.49 3.31
C LEU A 633 8.67 15.50 2.25
N GLY A 634 7.79 14.57 2.63
CA GLY A 634 7.19 13.61 1.70
C GLY A 634 5.96 14.12 0.93
N CYS A 635 5.43 15.31 1.27
CA CYS A 635 4.15 15.81 0.75
C CYS A 635 4.22 17.14 -0.01
N VAL A 636 5.02 18.09 0.50
CA VAL A 636 4.99 19.50 0.07
C VAL A 636 5.76 19.67 -1.24
N GLN A 637 5.15 20.34 -2.21
CA GLN A 637 5.83 20.81 -3.42
C GLN A 637 6.06 22.34 -3.39
N PRO A 638 7.09 22.86 -4.08
CA PRO A 638 7.31 24.29 -4.22
C PRO A 638 6.05 25.05 -4.65
N GLY A 639 5.71 26.10 -3.91
CA GLY A 639 4.50 26.91 -4.12
C GLY A 639 3.26 26.46 -3.34
N GLU A 640 3.32 25.33 -2.62
CA GLU A 640 2.25 24.87 -1.72
C GLU A 640 2.50 25.32 -0.27
N THR A 641 1.44 25.53 0.51
CA THR A 641 1.57 26.00 1.90
C THR A 641 1.75 24.81 2.85
N SER A 642 2.94 24.66 3.45
CA SER A 642 3.31 23.58 4.38
C SER A 642 2.35 23.40 5.56
N GLY A 643 1.82 24.49 6.11
CA GLY A 643 0.85 24.46 7.21
C GLY A 643 -0.42 23.65 6.90
N THR A 644 -0.86 23.65 5.64
CA THR A 644 -2.04 22.90 5.17
C THR A 644 -1.88 21.39 5.41
N PHE A 645 -0.66 20.87 5.29
CA PHE A 645 -0.36 19.47 5.52
C PHE A 645 -0.33 19.11 7.01
N GLY A 646 0.11 20.05 7.87
CA GLY A 646 0.00 19.90 9.31
C GLY A 646 -1.46 19.89 9.79
N ASP A 647 -2.33 20.70 9.18
CA ASP A 647 -3.77 20.70 9.47
C ASP A 647 -4.44 19.39 9.04
N ALA A 648 -4.06 18.88 7.85
CA ALA A 648 -4.52 17.60 7.36
C ALA A 648 -4.08 16.45 8.27
N LEU A 649 -2.81 16.44 8.72
CA LEU A 649 -2.28 15.46 9.66
C LEU A 649 -3.06 15.44 10.98
N ARG A 650 -3.36 16.61 11.54
CA ARG A 650 -4.16 16.71 12.77
C ARG A 650 -5.57 16.15 12.61
N LYS A 651 -6.24 16.44 11.49
CA LYS A 651 -7.57 15.88 11.20
C LYS A 651 -7.56 14.37 11.01
N LEU A 652 -6.53 13.85 10.34
CA LEU A 652 -6.35 12.41 10.20
C LEU A 652 -6.11 11.75 11.56
N ALA A 653 -5.22 12.31 12.38
CA ALA A 653 -4.93 11.81 13.72
C ALA A 653 -6.16 11.75 14.64
N ASP A 654 -7.10 12.67 14.45
CA ASP A 654 -8.34 12.75 15.22
C ASP A 654 -9.39 11.73 14.76
N GLN A 655 -9.48 11.45 13.45
CA GLN A 655 -10.59 10.67 12.86
C GLN A 655 -10.22 9.27 12.36
N ALA A 656 -8.94 8.99 12.11
CA ALA A 656 -8.51 7.71 11.55
C ALA A 656 -8.60 6.59 12.59
N THR A 657 -9.03 5.42 12.13
CA THR A 657 -9.16 4.23 12.97
C THR A 657 -7.80 3.64 13.31
N TYR A 658 -6.86 3.64 12.37
CA TYR A 658 -5.60 2.91 12.46
C TYR A 658 -4.37 3.82 12.64
N LEU A 659 -4.57 5.14 12.75
CA LEU A 659 -3.48 6.10 12.94
C LEU A 659 -3.24 6.35 14.44
N TYR A 660 -1.99 6.24 14.84
CA TYR A 660 -1.52 6.49 16.20
C TYR A 660 -0.65 7.75 16.25
N VAL A 661 -0.64 8.40 17.40
CA VAL A 661 0.14 9.62 17.67
C VAL A 661 0.80 9.51 19.03
N ASP A 662 2.12 9.67 19.07
CA ASP A 662 2.93 9.80 20.29
C ASP A 662 3.85 11.02 20.19
N GLY A 663 3.55 12.05 20.98
CA GLY A 663 4.28 13.33 20.93
C GLY A 663 4.29 13.91 19.51
N SER A 664 5.45 13.88 18.86
CA SER A 664 5.65 14.37 17.49
C SER A 664 5.61 13.28 16.42
N ARG A 665 5.37 12.01 16.78
CA ARG A 665 5.42 10.85 15.89
C ARG A 665 4.05 10.30 15.54
N TYR A 666 3.90 9.87 14.30
CA TYR A 666 2.66 9.39 13.71
C TYR A 666 2.90 8.09 12.93
N TRP A 667 2.04 7.08 13.11
CA TRP A 667 2.15 5.81 12.37
C TRP A 667 0.82 5.10 12.19
N TYR A 668 0.69 4.37 11.08
CA TYR A 668 -0.39 3.39 10.95
C TYR A 668 -0.01 2.08 11.64
N ALA A 669 -0.96 1.48 12.36
CA ALA A 669 -0.82 0.15 12.92
C ALA A 669 -1.94 -0.77 12.44
N THR A 670 -1.77 -2.07 12.64
CA THR A 670 -2.75 -3.08 12.20
C THR A 670 -3.96 -3.22 13.13
N GLN A 671 -3.89 -2.64 14.33
CA GLN A 671 -4.96 -2.62 15.31
C GLN A 671 -5.64 -1.25 15.36
N PRO A 672 -6.95 -1.18 15.64
CA PRO A 672 -7.65 0.08 15.87
C PRO A 672 -7.08 0.85 17.06
N SER A 673 -6.97 2.17 16.94
CA SER A 673 -6.53 3.07 18.00
C SER A 673 -7.48 3.07 19.20
N VAL A 674 -6.93 3.30 20.39
CA VAL A 674 -7.73 3.36 21.63
C VAL A 674 -8.73 4.53 21.60
N ASN A 675 -8.42 5.61 20.87
CA ASN A 675 -9.34 6.73 20.65
C ASN A 675 -10.60 6.26 19.90
N ARG A 676 -10.42 5.51 18.81
CA ARG A 676 -11.54 4.99 18.03
C ARG A 676 -12.35 3.95 18.82
N LEU A 677 -11.67 3.08 19.57
CA LEU A 677 -12.34 2.15 20.46
C LEU A 677 -13.18 2.87 21.53
N ALA A 678 -12.69 4.00 22.06
CA ALA A 678 -13.43 4.80 23.03
C ALA A 678 -14.67 5.45 22.39
N GLU A 679 -14.55 6.00 21.19
CA GLU A 679 -15.69 6.59 20.47
C GLU A 679 -16.78 5.55 20.19
N GLU A 680 -16.41 4.37 19.69
CA GLU A 680 -17.37 3.29 19.42
C GLU A 680 -18.06 2.78 20.69
N ARG A 681 -17.38 2.78 21.83
CA ARG A 681 -18.00 2.43 23.12
C ARG A 681 -18.90 3.54 23.64
N ALA A 682 -18.50 4.80 23.48
CA ALA A 682 -19.30 5.95 23.90
C ALA A 682 -20.68 5.98 23.20
N GLU A 683 -20.72 5.61 21.92
CA GLU A 683 -21.96 5.49 21.14
C GLU A 683 -22.86 4.33 21.57
N ARG A 684 -22.30 3.28 22.19
CA ARG A 684 -23.04 2.08 22.62
C ARG A 684 -23.74 2.20 23.98
N TYR A 685 -23.35 3.16 24.82
CA TYR A 685 -23.97 3.33 26.14
C TYR A 685 -25.45 3.71 26.04
N HIS A 686 -26.30 3.11 26.87
CA HIS A 686 -27.69 3.51 26.95
C HIS A 686 -27.83 4.82 27.76
N PRO A 687 -28.87 5.64 27.51
CA PRO A 687 -29.13 6.85 28.29
C PRO A 687 -29.24 6.59 29.81
N GLU A 688 -29.69 5.40 30.22
CA GLU A 688 -29.80 5.00 31.62
C GLU A 688 -28.42 4.88 32.30
N ASP A 689 -27.42 4.29 31.62
CA ASP A 689 -26.05 4.16 32.14
C ASP A 689 -25.41 5.53 32.40
N VAL A 690 -25.63 6.46 31.46
CA VAL A 690 -25.13 7.84 31.54
C VAL A 690 -25.81 8.58 32.69
N THR A 691 -27.13 8.43 32.80
CA THR A 691 -27.93 9.07 33.86
C THR A 691 -27.50 8.58 35.23
N GLU A 692 -27.25 7.29 35.40
CA GLU A 692 -26.82 6.72 36.67
C GLU A 692 -25.44 7.24 37.09
N GLU A 693 -24.50 7.36 36.15
CA GLU A 693 -23.19 7.97 36.43
C GLU A 693 -23.32 9.45 36.81
N ILE A 694 -24.24 10.20 36.19
CA ILE A 694 -24.52 11.60 36.59
C ILE A 694 -25.13 11.61 38.01
N ARG A 695 -26.12 10.75 38.32
CA ARG A 695 -26.70 10.66 39.66
C ARG A 695 -25.65 10.36 40.72
N ARG A 696 -24.72 9.42 40.45
CA ARG A 696 -23.59 9.12 41.33
C ARG A 696 -22.76 10.37 41.63
N ARG A 697 -22.44 11.18 40.61
CA ARG A 697 -21.65 12.41 40.78
C ARG A 697 -22.42 13.51 41.49
N LEU A 698 -23.73 13.63 41.25
CA LEU A 698 -24.59 14.56 41.99
C LEU A 698 -24.75 14.16 43.46
N ALA A 699 -24.66 12.87 43.79
CA ALA A 699 -24.64 12.42 45.18
C ALA A 699 -23.36 12.87 45.89
N GLU A 700 -22.23 12.92 45.18
CA GLU A 700 -20.99 13.51 45.70
C GLU A 700 -21.13 15.03 45.89
N GLU A 701 -21.68 15.76 44.92
CA GLU A 701 -21.99 17.20 45.06
C GLU A 701 -22.87 17.48 46.29
N ALA A 702 -23.87 16.63 46.54
CA ALA A 702 -24.80 16.78 47.66
C ALA A 702 -24.17 16.57 49.05
N LYS A 703 -22.93 16.06 49.14
CA LYS A 703 -22.19 16.02 50.42
C LYS A 703 -21.81 17.42 50.89
N HIS A 704 -21.68 18.37 49.97
CA HIS A 704 -21.42 19.79 50.26
C HIS A 704 -22.75 20.52 50.40
N ARG A 705 -23.05 21.02 51.61
CA ARG A 705 -24.39 21.54 51.92
C ARG A 705 -24.54 23.05 51.81
N GLY A 706 -23.44 23.81 51.73
CA GLY A 706 -23.49 25.26 51.89
C GLY A 706 -24.23 25.61 53.19
N ASP A 707 -25.14 26.58 53.11
CA ASP A 707 -25.98 27.00 54.25
C ASP A 707 -27.30 26.23 54.38
N PHE A 708 -27.50 25.15 53.62
CA PHE A 708 -28.69 24.30 53.73
C PHE A 708 -28.50 23.25 54.83
N SER A 709 -29.58 22.92 55.55
CA SER A 709 -29.58 21.83 56.53
C SER A 709 -29.25 20.47 55.88
N ARG A 710 -29.79 20.26 54.67
CA ARG A 710 -29.63 19.05 53.87
C ARG A 710 -29.75 19.33 52.38
N VAL A 711 -28.99 18.55 51.59
CA VAL A 711 -29.12 18.49 50.13
C VAL A 711 -29.63 17.11 49.76
N HIS A 712 -30.78 17.04 49.09
CA HIS A 712 -31.33 15.82 48.51
C HIS A 712 -30.86 15.71 47.06
N SER A 713 -30.12 14.66 46.74
CA SER A 713 -29.69 14.38 45.38
C SER A 713 -30.66 13.44 44.70
N CYS A 714 -31.23 13.85 43.57
CA CYS A 714 -32.06 13.03 42.68
C CYS A 714 -33.10 12.15 43.41
N PRO A 715 -33.98 12.73 44.24
CA PRO A 715 -35.02 11.93 44.92
C PRO A 715 -35.90 11.21 43.90
N ALA A 716 -36.28 9.96 44.17
CA ALA A 716 -37.12 9.16 43.28
C ALA A 716 -38.58 9.59 43.32
N GLY A 717 -39.00 10.23 44.42
CA GLY A 717 -40.31 10.83 44.51
C GLY A 717 -40.47 11.77 45.71
N PRO A 718 -41.67 12.34 45.90
CA PRO A 718 -41.93 13.30 46.96
C PRO A 718 -41.71 12.76 48.38
N SER A 719 -41.83 11.44 48.59
CA SER A 719 -41.62 10.79 49.88
C SER A 719 -40.18 10.86 50.38
N ASP A 720 -39.20 11.00 49.49
CA ASP A 720 -37.77 10.93 49.82
C ASP A 720 -37.24 12.25 50.38
N VAL A 721 -38.05 13.31 50.30
CA VAL A 721 -37.77 14.64 50.84
C VAL A 721 -38.61 14.83 52.10
N VAL A 722 -37.95 14.86 53.26
CA VAL A 722 -38.61 14.97 54.57
C VAL A 722 -39.17 16.38 54.77
N ASP A 723 -40.41 16.48 55.26
CA ASP A 723 -41.11 17.75 55.54
C ASP A 723 -40.79 18.25 56.96
N GLU A 724 -39.78 19.10 57.09
CA GLU A 724 -39.31 19.68 58.37
C GLU A 724 -39.09 21.19 58.20
N PRO A 725 -39.14 21.98 59.28
CA PRO A 725 -38.98 23.43 59.25
C PRO A 725 -37.50 23.87 59.11
N GLU A 726 -36.73 23.20 58.24
CA GLU A 726 -35.34 23.50 57.95
C GLU A 726 -35.12 23.62 56.44
N ALA A 727 -34.37 24.64 56.00
CA ALA A 727 -34.13 24.90 54.58
C ALA A 727 -33.31 23.78 53.92
N LYS A 728 -33.80 23.25 52.80
CA LYS A 728 -33.22 22.11 52.07
C LYS A 728 -33.11 22.42 50.58
N LEU A 729 -32.02 21.97 49.98
CA LEU A 729 -31.83 22.00 48.54
C LEU A 729 -32.17 20.63 47.94
N VAL A 730 -32.93 20.60 46.86
CA VAL A 730 -33.24 19.39 46.11
C VAL A 730 -32.62 19.50 44.72
N ILE A 731 -31.59 18.70 44.46
CA ILE A 731 -31.01 18.58 43.12
C ILE A 731 -31.89 17.61 42.33
N LEU A 732 -32.49 18.07 41.25
CA LEU A 732 -33.40 17.29 40.42
C LEU A 732 -32.63 16.26 39.57
N SER A 733 -33.31 15.16 39.22
CA SER A 733 -32.74 14.11 38.36
C SER A 733 -32.31 14.69 36.99
N PRO A 734 -31.26 14.14 36.36
CA PRO A 734 -30.90 14.44 34.96
C PRO A 734 -32.08 14.35 33.98
N ASP A 735 -33.06 13.49 34.28
CA ASP A 735 -34.29 13.27 33.50
C ASP A 735 -35.24 14.47 33.49
N HIS A 736 -35.00 15.46 34.37
CA HIS A 736 -35.88 16.62 34.57
C HIS A 736 -35.14 17.94 34.29
N PRO A 737 -34.66 18.17 33.05
CA PRO A 737 -34.00 19.42 32.70
C PRO A 737 -34.99 20.58 32.65
N HIS A 738 -34.45 21.78 32.82
CA HIS A 738 -35.18 23.03 32.80
C HIS A 738 -34.65 23.98 31.72
N SER A 739 -35.50 24.90 31.29
CA SER A 739 -35.17 26.00 30.37
C SER A 739 -35.84 27.25 30.91
N ALA A 740 -35.12 28.38 30.89
CA ALA A 740 -35.58 29.63 31.49
C ALA A 740 -37.03 29.98 31.11
N LYS A 741 -37.82 30.43 32.08
CA LYS A 741 -39.20 30.91 31.90
C LYS A 741 -40.14 29.89 31.24
N THR A 742 -39.87 28.60 31.43
CA THR A 742 -40.66 27.52 30.84
C THR A 742 -41.35 26.70 31.94
N ASP A 743 -42.56 27.09 32.29
CA ASP A 743 -43.34 26.47 33.38
C ASP A 743 -43.72 25.02 33.10
N SER A 744 -43.85 24.65 31.82
CA SER A 744 -44.14 23.28 31.39
C SER A 744 -42.89 22.39 31.24
N SER A 745 -41.73 22.84 31.70
CA SER A 745 -40.50 22.05 31.64
C SER A 745 -40.54 20.87 32.61
N ALA A 746 -39.86 19.77 32.26
CA ALA A 746 -39.78 18.58 33.11
C ALA A 746 -39.21 18.91 34.50
N GLY A 747 -38.17 19.75 34.58
CA GLY A 747 -37.63 20.25 35.84
C GLY A 747 -38.65 21.04 36.67
N ARG A 748 -39.55 21.80 36.03
CA ARG A 748 -40.59 22.54 36.77
C ARG A 748 -41.69 21.64 37.30
N GLN A 749 -42.15 20.71 36.48
CA GLN A 749 -43.16 19.72 36.87
C GLN A 749 -42.65 18.85 38.02
N ALA A 750 -41.43 18.31 37.92
CA ALA A 750 -40.84 17.49 38.98
C ALA A 750 -40.69 18.26 40.31
N ALA A 751 -40.26 19.52 40.27
CA ALA A 751 -40.20 20.35 41.47
C ALA A 751 -41.58 20.58 42.09
N ALA A 752 -42.60 20.85 41.27
CA ALA A 752 -43.98 21.05 41.74
C ALA A 752 -44.59 19.78 42.34
N GLU A 753 -44.31 18.61 41.74
CA GLU A 753 -44.71 17.31 42.26
C GLU A 753 -44.08 17.02 43.62
N ILE A 754 -42.77 17.26 43.76
CA ILE A 754 -42.06 17.10 45.04
C ILE A 754 -42.61 18.05 46.08
N LEU A 755 -42.93 19.31 45.71
CA LEU A 755 -43.52 20.31 46.60
C LEU A 755 -44.90 19.90 47.13
N ASN A 756 -45.72 19.23 46.31
CA ASN A 756 -47.10 18.90 46.68
C ASN A 756 -47.27 17.60 47.49
N ARG A 757 -46.27 16.70 47.55
CA ARG A 757 -46.31 15.41 48.30
C ARG A 757 -47.63 14.62 48.13
N GLY A 758 -48.15 14.56 46.90
CA GLY A 758 -49.40 13.85 46.59
C GLY A 758 -50.64 14.50 47.21
N SER A 759 -51.54 13.71 47.79
CA SER A 759 -52.80 14.20 48.38
C SER A 759 -52.67 14.79 49.80
N ALA A 760 -51.51 14.64 50.44
CA ALA A 760 -51.27 15.07 51.82
C ALA A 760 -50.78 16.52 51.95
N GLY A 761 -50.25 17.11 50.87
CA GLY A 761 -49.59 18.42 50.92
C GLY A 761 -48.28 18.41 51.72
N ARG A 762 -47.59 19.55 51.74
CA ARG A 762 -46.45 19.82 52.64
C ARG A 762 -46.77 21.00 53.56
N ASN A 763 -46.41 20.87 54.83
CA ASN A 763 -46.53 21.95 55.81
C ASN A 763 -45.36 22.94 55.71
N CYS A 764 -44.17 22.45 55.33
CA CYS A 764 -42.94 23.25 55.23
C CYS A 764 -42.47 23.39 53.78
N GLY A 765 -43.40 23.54 52.82
CA GLY A 765 -43.08 23.64 51.39
C GLY A 765 -42.15 24.81 51.03
N ASN A 766 -42.25 25.92 51.78
CA ASN A 766 -41.38 27.10 51.65
C ASN A 766 -39.92 26.85 52.11
N MET A 767 -39.62 25.68 52.69
CA MET A 767 -38.27 25.30 53.09
C MET A 767 -37.52 24.55 51.98
N LEU A 768 -38.14 24.33 50.81
CA LEU A 768 -37.51 23.62 49.70
C LEU A 768 -37.11 24.58 48.58
N VAL A 769 -35.89 24.41 48.08
CA VAL A 769 -35.45 25.01 46.81
C VAL A 769 -34.94 23.92 45.89
N PHE A 770 -35.18 24.05 44.59
CA PHE A 770 -34.86 23.02 43.61
C PHE A 770 -33.77 23.47 42.65
N LEU A 771 -32.82 22.61 42.32
CA LEU A 771 -31.77 22.86 41.35
C LEU A 771 -31.90 21.91 40.16
N ALA A 772 -32.09 22.45 38.96
CA ALA A 772 -32.22 21.70 37.71
C ALA A 772 -31.03 21.90 36.77
N ALA A 773 -30.80 20.88 35.95
CA ALA A 773 -29.93 20.95 34.79
C ALA A 773 -30.50 21.88 33.72
N ASP A 774 -29.64 22.64 33.05
CA ASP A 774 -29.98 23.35 31.83
C ASP A 774 -30.09 22.38 30.65
N LYS A 775 -31.25 22.40 29.97
CA LYS A 775 -31.56 21.49 28.86
C LYS A 775 -30.53 21.52 27.73
N THR A 776 -29.97 22.69 27.41
CA THR A 776 -28.99 22.82 26.31
C THR A 776 -27.62 22.29 26.69
N ARG A 777 -27.14 22.64 27.89
CA ARG A 777 -25.83 22.21 28.39
C ARG A 777 -25.81 20.73 28.76
N PHE A 778 -26.98 20.15 29.04
CA PHE A 778 -27.11 18.73 29.33
C PHE A 778 -26.60 17.84 28.18
N VAL A 779 -26.77 18.26 26.92
CA VAL A 779 -26.25 17.52 25.75
C VAL A 779 -24.72 17.38 25.80
N ASP A 780 -24.03 18.43 26.25
CA ASP A 780 -22.57 18.40 26.40
C ASP A 780 -22.14 17.58 27.60
N LEU A 781 -22.88 17.63 28.72
CA LEU A 781 -22.63 16.78 29.88
C LEU A 781 -22.80 15.29 29.54
N ASP A 782 -23.89 14.91 28.85
CA ASP A 782 -24.15 13.55 28.38
C ASP A 782 -22.97 13.02 27.53
N LYS A 783 -22.53 13.78 26.54
CA LYS A 783 -21.37 13.42 25.70
C LYS A 783 -20.08 13.24 26.51
N ALA A 784 -19.81 14.12 27.48
CA ALA A 784 -18.63 14.00 28.34
C ALA A 784 -18.67 12.74 29.20
N VAL A 785 -19.83 12.40 29.77
CA VAL A 785 -20.01 11.21 30.60
C VAL A 785 -19.88 9.94 29.77
N ARG A 786 -20.45 9.89 28.57
CA ARG A 786 -20.24 8.77 27.62
C ARG A 786 -18.77 8.56 27.32
N SER A 787 -18.03 9.65 27.06
CA SER A 787 -16.58 9.57 26.82
C SER A 787 -15.84 9.03 28.04
N TYR A 788 -16.14 9.53 29.23
CA TYR A 788 -15.56 9.04 30.49
C TYR A 788 -15.83 7.54 30.70
N LEU A 789 -17.08 7.10 30.56
CA LEU A 789 -17.45 5.69 30.71
C LEU A 789 -16.77 4.80 29.67
N ALA A 790 -16.61 5.29 28.44
CA ALA A 790 -15.86 4.57 27.41
C ALA A 790 -14.39 4.39 27.82
N TRP A 791 -13.70 5.46 28.22
CA TRP A 791 -12.31 5.37 28.67
C TRP A 791 -12.14 4.49 29.89
N LYS A 792 -13.05 4.59 30.87
CA LYS A 792 -13.06 3.75 32.07
C LYS A 792 -13.17 2.27 31.71
N SER A 793 -14.07 1.92 30.80
CA SER A 793 -14.24 0.53 30.36
C SER A 793 -13.03 -0.04 29.61
N ILE A 794 -12.24 0.81 28.94
CA ILE A 794 -11.03 0.38 28.23
C ILE A 794 -9.91 0.14 29.24
N GLU A 795 -9.78 1.03 30.22
CA GLU A 795 -8.81 0.90 31.32
C GLU A 795 -9.03 -0.40 32.11
N GLU A 796 -10.28 -0.70 32.48
CA GLU A 796 -10.65 -1.95 33.17
C GLU A 796 -10.35 -3.21 32.34
N GLN A 797 -10.30 -3.09 31.00
CA GLN A 797 -10.08 -4.19 30.05
C GLN A 797 -8.67 -4.21 29.43
N THR A 798 -7.72 -3.44 29.96
CA THR A 798 -6.35 -3.30 29.44
C THR A 798 -5.69 -4.64 29.12
N LYS A 799 -5.80 -5.63 30.04
CA LYS A 799 -5.23 -6.97 29.87
C LYS A 799 -5.93 -7.78 28.78
N SER A 800 -7.26 -7.76 28.73
CA SER A 800 -8.04 -8.52 27.73
C SER A 800 -7.89 -7.97 26.32
N LEU A 801 -7.64 -6.67 26.19
CA LEU A 801 -7.40 -5.99 24.91
C LEU A 801 -5.95 -6.10 24.44
N ASN A 802 -5.06 -6.70 25.25
CA ASN A 802 -3.63 -6.78 25.00
C ASN A 802 -3.00 -5.42 24.66
N LEU A 803 -3.39 -4.36 25.39
CA LEU A 803 -2.86 -3.03 25.14
C LEU A 803 -1.37 -2.99 25.46
N ASP A 804 -0.59 -2.36 24.59
CA ASP A 804 0.83 -2.11 24.86
C ASP A 804 1.02 -1.02 25.93
N GLN A 805 2.26 -0.81 26.38
CA GLN A 805 2.57 0.18 27.42
C GLN A 805 2.16 1.60 27.00
N PHE A 806 2.33 1.93 25.72
CA PHE A 806 1.99 3.25 25.18
C PHE A 806 0.48 3.47 25.19
N GLN A 807 -0.30 2.51 24.68
CA GLN A 807 -1.75 2.52 24.68
C GLN A 807 -2.31 2.60 26.10
N THR A 808 -1.70 1.89 27.05
CA THR A 808 -2.09 1.92 28.46
C THR A 808 -1.93 3.33 29.04
N SER A 809 -0.75 3.96 28.88
CA SER A 809 -0.53 5.34 29.33
C SER A 809 -1.46 6.36 28.64
N GLN A 810 -1.77 6.16 27.37
CA GLN A 810 -2.71 7.01 26.64
C GLN A 810 -4.13 6.90 27.22
N VAL A 811 -4.59 5.68 27.53
CA VAL A 811 -5.91 5.43 28.15
C VAL A 811 -5.98 6.08 29.53
N GLU A 812 -4.95 5.95 30.37
CA GLU A 812 -4.90 6.58 31.70
C GLU A 812 -5.01 8.11 31.61
N GLN A 813 -4.25 8.76 30.71
CA GLN A 813 -4.32 10.21 30.52
C GLN A 813 -5.68 10.67 29.99
N ARG A 814 -6.28 9.91 29.07
CA ARG A 814 -7.62 10.20 28.52
C ARG A 814 -8.71 9.98 29.57
N LEU A 815 -8.57 8.99 30.44
CA LEU A 815 -9.48 8.77 31.56
C LEU A 815 -9.43 9.92 32.57
N ILE A 816 -8.23 10.38 32.95
CA ILE A 816 -8.05 11.53 33.86
C ILE A 816 -8.67 12.80 33.26
N SER A 817 -8.36 13.10 32.00
CA SER A 817 -8.87 14.32 31.33
C SER A 817 -10.38 14.28 31.11
N SER A 818 -10.95 13.12 30.74
CA SER A 818 -12.41 12.97 30.61
C SER A 818 -13.12 13.06 31.97
N ASP A 819 -12.54 12.52 33.04
CA ASP A 819 -13.08 12.67 34.40
C ASP A 819 -13.10 14.14 34.85
N GLN A 820 -12.01 14.87 34.62
CA GLN A 820 -11.94 16.31 34.90
C GLN A 820 -12.95 17.11 34.08
N ALA A 821 -13.15 16.76 32.80
CA ALA A 821 -14.14 17.41 31.95
C ALA A 821 -15.57 17.21 32.49
N VAL A 822 -15.92 16.00 32.95
CA VAL A 822 -17.22 15.76 33.58
C VAL A 822 -17.37 16.54 34.88
N LYS A 823 -16.33 16.55 35.74
CA LYS A 823 -16.32 17.34 36.99
C LYS A 823 -16.56 18.83 36.75
N GLY A 824 -15.97 19.41 35.70
CA GLY A 824 -16.20 20.81 35.33
C GLY A 824 -17.59 21.05 34.73
N ARG A 825 -18.12 20.12 33.92
CA ARG A 825 -19.41 20.29 33.23
C ARG A 825 -20.63 20.17 34.13
N ILE A 826 -20.56 19.43 35.24
CA ILE A 826 -21.67 19.32 36.20
C ILE A 826 -22.12 20.69 36.73
N PRO A 827 -21.25 21.51 37.36
CA PRO A 827 -21.64 22.82 37.86
C PRO A 827 -22.01 23.82 36.75
N GLU A 828 -21.49 23.64 35.54
CA GLU A 828 -21.88 24.42 34.37
C GLU A 828 -23.29 24.07 33.86
N THR A 829 -23.73 22.84 34.11
CA THR A 829 -25.03 22.31 33.64
C THR A 829 -26.12 22.53 34.68
N TYR A 830 -25.87 22.23 35.96
CA TYR A 830 -26.82 22.43 37.06
C TYR A 830 -26.81 23.88 37.53
N VAL A 831 -27.58 24.73 36.84
CA VAL A 831 -27.56 26.19 37.03
C VAL A 831 -28.93 26.80 37.30
N TRP A 832 -30.02 26.06 37.16
CA TRP A 832 -31.36 26.62 37.34
C TRP A 832 -31.88 26.36 38.73
N LEU A 833 -31.83 27.39 39.57
CA LEU A 833 -32.38 27.37 40.91
C LEU A 833 -33.81 27.87 40.89
N LEU A 834 -34.72 27.11 41.49
CA LEU A 834 -36.16 27.24 41.32
C LEU A 834 -36.75 27.27 42.73
N ALA A 835 -37.15 28.45 43.15
CA ALA A 835 -37.63 28.73 44.50
C ALA A 835 -39.15 28.93 44.47
N PRO A 836 -39.94 28.10 45.17
CA PRO A 836 -41.36 28.36 45.33
C PRO A 836 -41.58 29.50 46.35
N GLY A 837 -42.40 30.47 45.96
CA GLY A 837 -42.87 31.56 46.80
C GLY A 837 -44.39 31.64 46.79
N GLN A 838 -44.97 32.22 47.84
CA GLN A 838 -46.41 32.46 47.89
C GLN A 838 -46.65 33.85 48.46
N LYS A 839 -47.40 34.68 47.72
CA LYS A 839 -47.76 36.02 48.20
C LYS A 839 -48.69 35.91 49.40
N ARG A 840 -48.64 36.92 50.26
CA ARG A 840 -49.59 37.05 51.36
C ARG A 840 -51.00 37.28 50.80
N PRO A 841 -52.03 36.61 51.34
CA PRO A 841 -53.41 36.90 50.96
C PRO A 841 -53.83 38.28 51.46
N GLU A 842 -54.69 38.95 50.72
CA GLU A 842 -55.40 40.12 51.25
C GLU A 842 -56.33 39.69 52.40
N PRO A 843 -56.59 40.58 53.40
CA PRO A 843 -57.45 40.26 54.53
C PRO A 843 -58.81 39.70 54.08
N GLY A 844 -59.12 38.45 54.45
CA GLY A 844 -60.38 37.77 54.12
C GLY A 844 -60.38 36.97 52.81
N GLN A 845 -59.27 36.93 52.06
CA GLN A 845 -59.12 36.11 50.86
C GLN A 845 -58.30 34.82 51.14
N PRO A 846 -58.52 33.73 50.38
CA PRO A 846 -57.66 32.54 50.45
C PRO A 846 -56.24 32.87 49.98
N PHE A 847 -55.27 32.06 50.42
CA PHE A 847 -53.89 32.17 49.94
C PHE A 847 -53.82 32.03 48.41
N PRO A 848 -53.08 32.93 47.71
CA PRO A 848 -52.90 32.83 46.26
C PRO A 848 -52.10 31.58 45.89
N ALA A 849 -52.13 31.18 44.62
CA ALA A 849 -51.33 30.06 44.15
C ALA A 849 -49.82 30.28 44.38
N VAL A 850 -49.06 29.19 44.49
CA VAL A 850 -47.60 29.24 44.57
C VAL A 850 -47.04 29.82 43.27
N GLU A 851 -46.23 30.86 43.41
CA GLU A 851 -45.43 31.47 42.33
C GLU A 851 -44.01 30.89 42.38
N TRP A 852 -43.32 30.83 41.23
CA TRP A 852 -41.97 30.29 41.15
C TRP A 852 -41.00 31.38 40.73
N GLU A 853 -39.94 31.56 41.52
CA GLU A 853 -38.80 32.40 41.16
C GLU A 853 -37.66 31.56 40.61
N GLU A 854 -37.11 31.99 39.48
CA GLU A 854 -36.00 31.31 38.80
C GLU A 854 -34.72 32.13 38.88
N PHE A 855 -33.65 31.52 39.37
CA PHE A 855 -32.33 32.11 39.41
C PHE A 855 -31.35 31.26 38.63
N ARG A 856 -30.51 31.92 37.84
CA ARG A 856 -29.36 31.27 37.21
C ARG A 856 -28.15 31.36 38.13
N LEU A 857 -27.60 30.22 38.53
CA LEU A 857 -26.37 30.15 39.32
C LEU A 857 -25.17 30.57 38.49
N GLN A 858 -24.26 31.33 39.10
CA GLN A 858 -23.01 31.82 38.51
C GLN A 858 -21.86 31.61 39.51
N GLY A 859 -20.62 31.71 39.03
CA GLY A 859 -19.42 31.53 39.86
C GLY A 859 -18.97 30.08 40.00
N GLN A 860 -17.81 29.91 40.65
CA GLN A 860 -17.14 28.64 40.92
C GLN A 860 -17.53 28.07 42.30
N GLY A 861 -17.38 26.77 42.50
CA GLY A 861 -17.67 26.07 43.77
C GLY A 861 -18.71 24.97 43.64
N TRP A 862 -19.00 24.28 44.76
CA TRP A 862 -19.98 23.20 44.82
C TRP A 862 -21.41 23.71 44.55
N LEU A 863 -22.29 22.83 44.06
CA LEU A 863 -23.65 23.23 43.66
C LEU A 863 -24.43 23.94 44.78
N ALA A 864 -24.41 23.38 46.00
CA ALA A 864 -25.19 23.92 47.11
C ALA A 864 -24.63 25.24 47.65
N GLU A 865 -23.31 25.42 47.67
CA GLU A 865 -22.67 26.68 48.09
C GLU A 865 -23.00 27.82 47.12
N ARG A 866 -23.02 27.52 45.81
CA ARG A 866 -23.43 28.48 44.77
C ARG A 866 -24.90 28.85 44.93
N ALA A 867 -25.75 27.87 45.25
CA ALA A 867 -27.16 28.09 45.50
C ALA A 867 -27.38 28.93 46.77
N SER A 868 -26.73 28.61 47.89
CA SER A 868 -26.90 29.34 49.15
C SER A 868 -26.47 30.79 49.01
N LYS A 869 -25.30 31.04 48.42
CA LYS A 869 -24.80 32.39 48.11
C LYS A 869 -25.73 33.19 47.20
N LYS A 870 -26.45 32.53 46.29
CA LYS A 870 -27.41 33.21 45.40
C LYS A 870 -28.70 33.62 46.13
N LEU A 871 -29.11 32.85 47.14
CA LEU A 871 -30.33 33.09 47.92
C LEU A 871 -30.09 33.93 49.18
N GLU A 872 -28.84 34.07 49.60
CA GLU A 872 -28.43 34.81 50.78
C GLU A 872 -29.04 36.22 50.80
N ASN A 873 -29.55 36.64 51.96
CA ASN A 873 -30.14 37.96 52.20
C ASN A 873 -31.44 38.27 51.44
N ASN A 874 -32.04 37.30 50.73
CA ASN A 874 -33.32 37.48 50.06
C ASN A 874 -34.33 36.33 50.32
N LEU A 875 -33.91 35.08 50.13
CA LEU A 875 -34.78 33.90 50.28
C LEU A 875 -34.23 32.87 51.27
N LEU A 876 -32.93 32.89 51.54
CA LEU A 876 -32.28 32.06 52.55
C LEU A 876 -31.66 32.96 53.62
N TYR A 877 -32.22 32.90 54.83
CA TYR A 877 -31.76 33.68 55.97
C TYR A 877 -31.12 32.77 57.02
N THR A 878 -29.81 32.85 57.19
CA THR A 878 -29.07 32.15 58.26
C THR A 878 -29.06 32.95 59.57
N SER A 879 -29.29 34.27 59.47
CA SER A 879 -29.52 35.17 60.60
C SER A 879 -30.47 36.29 60.17
N MET A 880 -31.29 36.79 61.09
CA MET A 880 -32.22 37.90 60.85
C MET A 880 -32.12 38.91 62.00
N ALA A 881 -32.05 40.20 61.66
CA ALA A 881 -32.05 41.25 62.68
C ALA A 881 -33.39 41.26 63.43
N GLY A 882 -33.36 41.42 64.76
CA GLY A 882 -34.56 41.34 65.60
C GLY A 882 -35.67 42.35 65.22
N THR A 883 -35.30 43.51 64.66
CA THR A 883 -36.25 44.51 64.14
C THR A 883 -36.97 44.04 62.88
N VAL A 884 -36.27 43.38 61.95
CA VAL A 884 -36.85 42.81 60.73
C VAL A 884 -37.73 41.62 61.07
N LEU A 885 -37.28 40.74 61.97
CA LEU A 885 -38.08 39.61 62.44
C LEU A 885 -39.38 40.08 63.09
N ARG A 886 -39.31 41.10 63.96
CA ARG A 886 -40.50 41.68 64.59
C ARG A 886 -41.46 42.27 63.54
N PHE A 887 -40.94 43.01 62.57
CA PHE A 887 -41.74 43.56 61.48
C PHE A 887 -42.48 42.47 60.68
N GLU A 888 -41.81 41.35 60.38
CA GLU A 888 -42.44 40.22 59.69
C GLU A 888 -43.48 39.49 60.55
N ILE A 889 -43.21 39.30 61.85
CA ILE A 889 -44.15 38.68 62.79
C ILE A 889 -45.40 39.57 62.98
N ASP A 890 -45.22 40.88 63.14
CA ASP A 890 -46.31 41.84 63.36
C ASP A 890 -47.25 41.93 62.14
N GLN A 891 -46.77 41.54 60.95
CA GLN A 891 -47.59 41.44 59.74
C GLN A 891 -48.41 40.16 59.65
N VAL A 892 -48.11 39.13 60.43
CA VAL A 892 -48.92 37.91 60.51
C VAL A 892 -49.86 38.03 61.71
N PRO A 893 -51.19 37.84 61.56
CA PRO A 893 -52.16 38.01 62.65
C PRO A 893 -52.13 36.85 63.65
N LEU A 894 -50.94 36.52 64.19
CA LEU A 894 -50.72 35.40 65.12
C LEU A 894 -51.44 35.61 66.47
N TRP A 895 -51.75 36.87 66.83
CA TRP A 895 -52.20 37.26 68.18
C TRP A 895 -53.68 37.68 68.28
N ARG A 896 -54.50 37.48 67.24
CA ARG A 896 -55.92 37.89 67.26
C ARG A 896 -56.85 36.77 67.72
N GLY A 897 -56.88 36.55 69.04
CA GLY A 897 -57.97 35.86 69.75
C GLY A 897 -58.62 36.82 70.76
N ASN A 898 -59.91 37.12 70.55
CA ASN A 898 -60.88 37.65 71.53
C ASN A 898 -60.35 38.56 72.67
N LEU A 899 -60.20 39.86 72.40
CA LEU A 899 -60.42 40.87 73.45
C LEU A 899 -61.80 41.50 73.22
N ARG A 900 -62.85 40.83 73.71
CA ARG A 900 -64.10 41.51 74.05
C ARG A 900 -63.75 42.50 75.17
N ARG A 901 -63.80 43.80 74.87
CA ARG A 901 -63.90 44.83 75.89
C ARG A 901 -65.30 44.69 76.53
N GLU A 902 -65.37 44.02 77.66
CA GLU A 902 -66.48 44.21 78.58
C GLU A 902 -66.35 45.61 79.18
N ALA A 903 -67.34 46.45 78.87
CA ALA A 903 -67.63 47.62 79.65
C ALA A 903 -68.28 47.14 80.96
N VAL A 904 -67.64 47.43 82.09
CA VAL A 904 -68.29 47.42 83.41
C VAL A 904 -68.04 48.80 84.02
N GLY A 905 -69.13 49.48 84.34
CA GLY A 905 -69.13 50.80 84.98
C GLY A 905 -68.72 50.74 86.46
N GLY A 906 -68.24 51.89 86.94
CA GLY A 906 -67.77 52.15 88.29
C GLY A 906 -66.74 53.27 88.27
#